data_AF-A0A7R9VCT4-F1
#
_entry.id   AF-A0A7R9VCT4-F1
#
_cell.length_a   1.000
_cell.length_b   1.000
_cell.length_c   1.000
_cell.angle_alpha   90.00
_cell.angle_beta   90.00
_cell.angle_gamma   90.00
#
_symmetry.space_group_name_H-M   'P 1'
#
loop_
_entity.id
_entity.type
_entity.pdbx_description
1 polymer ?
#
loop_
_entity_poly.entity_id
_entity_poly.type
_entity_poly.pdbx_seq_one_letter_code
_entity_poly.pdbx_strand_id
1 'polypeptide(L)'
;TVVLDSNLMCTGDECSVDTLRVVQVSSDPDIYYEYMQVPCIQYAFYNGGKGVARYSRSERHSNMCANPKLPHAGEACCDESTRNFFAFRNYVYDGERVKYSTAESRCGSTGLCVYGVVSGVPNQERHHTQHHWLNTGCHIQVKVRASDGYVAIVHELESGLVDEDVDMALHVSEEAQNWFKVYWEGSYPNKDGNGCGNCRTLDDDDETCLCGTSVAEAVGFATAEEITTSEDILSSLSVGSLDPSVLDPSGTMYTEEVNTEKGFTAYLKNPYTAGQYTTDTIFKVTQEGSRVHLRLNKVSTVQLEGWNASLTTAIFQAEDAIASSAATLNTGRDRYSGTGHMEFTTNQPSQLPMFLEWNVTAHASTDAMIQFRYANDDSESKNRPMQLLVNGEMVEAQLDFLFTYQEDGMWWRPHWALSDATTVHLSEGINTIRLQQDYSTYPPGEQANHTLDWIGPSSNDIARCQRGCSSDDDCAEDLYCFRRANYVPSRVPGCNGTTTREMSNYCTTREYHFSRGGPTIDYMRMEGLPSVAPPTADGPRYRFPNPLQFMGLLQDDRGDGSGETNERDARYMTEAIVQHYVNHQNTAPFLCHKLIQRYGSSNPSRKHVKACARAFITGTFTSNGVTFGDGKYGSLAATIAAILLDKELTSVVLDRDPAAGAMREPLLKVVASMRNLDFILSDREDTVKIYNSQKRLAQEAYEFSSVFSFFKPDYRPSNLITSGLVAPEAQIADMPTFVDYANGLLGISRYGLSDCYRSWEEEISYGFGYNTNVYGRCDNVGDYRGSNGWYNYRVPSTNSNVVVNELATLLTAGRLSQKNRAILEAAYDTEKDFGDHDSAQRLVLQGIQFTPEY
;
A
#
# COMPACT_ATOMS: atom_id res chain seq x y z
N THR A 1 -9.29 11.55 -24.33
CA THR A 1 -10.39 11.18 -23.42
C THR A 1 -11.69 11.62 -24.04
N VAL A 2 -12.62 10.69 -24.23
CA VAL A 2 -14.00 11.02 -24.62
C VAL A 2 -14.80 11.13 -23.33
N VAL A 3 -15.47 12.25 -23.12
CA VAL A 3 -16.41 12.44 -22.00
C VAL A 3 -17.79 12.41 -22.61
N LEU A 4 -18.64 11.52 -22.12
CA LEU A 4 -20.03 11.45 -22.56
C LEU A 4 -20.81 12.64 -21.99
N ASP A 5 -21.73 13.20 -22.76
CA ASP A 5 -22.56 14.34 -22.32
C ASP A 5 -23.57 13.94 -21.22
N SER A 6 -23.81 12.63 -21.03
CA SER A 6 -24.71 12.07 -20.02
C SER A 6 -24.25 10.71 -19.52
N ASN A 7 -24.68 10.35 -18.30
CA ASN A 7 -24.51 8.99 -17.77
C ASN A 7 -25.34 7.99 -18.60
N LEU A 8 -24.75 6.83 -18.92
CA LEU A 8 -25.45 5.73 -19.58
C LEU A 8 -25.98 4.76 -18.53
N MET A 9 -27.22 4.31 -18.71
CA MET A 9 -27.74 3.17 -17.96
C MET A 9 -27.12 1.89 -18.49
N CYS A 10 -26.88 0.91 -17.62
CA CYS A 10 -26.42 -0.41 -18.01
C CYS A 10 -27.52 -1.14 -18.84
N THR A 11 -27.13 -1.98 -19.80
CA THR A 11 -28.01 -2.70 -20.73
C THR A 11 -27.51 -4.13 -21.04
N GLY A 12 -27.54 -5.03 -20.07
CA GLY A 12 -27.15 -6.43 -20.30
C GLY A 12 -26.19 -6.94 -19.23
N ASP A 13 -25.13 -7.63 -19.67
CA ASP A 13 -24.16 -8.27 -18.79
C ASP A 13 -23.44 -7.24 -17.91
N GLU A 14 -23.23 -6.01 -18.40
CA GLU A 14 -22.66 -4.90 -17.64
C GLU A 14 -23.51 -4.45 -16.44
N CYS A 15 -24.78 -4.87 -16.35
CA CYS A 15 -25.62 -4.67 -15.17
C CYS A 15 -25.34 -5.68 -14.05
N SER A 16 -24.62 -6.76 -14.34
CA SER A 16 -24.37 -7.89 -13.43
C SER A 16 -22.94 -7.97 -12.90
N VAL A 17 -22.12 -6.98 -13.24
CA VAL A 17 -20.71 -6.87 -12.85
C VAL A 17 -20.52 -5.70 -11.89
N ASP A 18 -19.60 -5.84 -10.93
CA ASP A 18 -19.27 -4.76 -9.99
C ASP A 18 -18.16 -3.83 -10.50
N THR A 19 -17.40 -4.27 -11.50
CA THR A 19 -16.35 -3.48 -12.15
C THR A 19 -16.50 -3.54 -13.67
N LEU A 20 -16.06 -2.47 -14.34
CA LEU A 20 -16.00 -2.41 -15.81
C LEU A 20 -14.56 -2.08 -16.20
N ARG A 21 -14.03 -2.79 -17.21
CA ARG A 21 -12.69 -2.51 -17.78
C ARG A 21 -12.80 -1.92 -19.16
N VAL A 22 -13.58 -2.55 -20.02
CA VAL A 22 -13.77 -2.17 -21.42
C VAL A 22 -15.26 -2.25 -21.74
N VAL A 23 -15.76 -1.28 -22.49
CA VAL A 23 -17.14 -1.22 -22.96
C VAL A 23 -17.14 -1.18 -24.48
N GLN A 24 -17.87 -2.10 -25.11
CA GLN A 24 -18.11 -2.06 -26.55
C GLN A 24 -19.20 -1.00 -26.82
N VAL A 25 -18.87 0.04 -27.58
CA VAL A 25 -19.78 1.16 -27.87
C VAL A 25 -20.37 1.06 -29.28
N SER A 26 -19.73 0.31 -30.16
CA SER A 26 -20.27 -0.03 -31.49
C SER A 26 -19.81 -1.44 -31.86
N SER A 27 -20.71 -2.25 -32.39
CA SER A 27 -20.39 -3.58 -32.94
C SER A 27 -20.05 -3.54 -34.44
N ASP A 28 -20.32 -2.41 -35.12
CA ASP A 28 -19.97 -2.19 -36.54
C ASP A 28 -19.73 -0.69 -36.85
N PRO A 29 -18.47 -0.23 -36.97
CA PRO A 29 -17.26 -1.01 -36.74
C PRO A 29 -17.12 -1.37 -35.25
N ASP A 30 -16.31 -2.37 -34.97
CA ASP A 30 -16.06 -2.84 -33.61
C ASP A 30 -15.23 -1.78 -32.84
N ILE A 31 -15.89 -1.01 -31.98
CA ILE A 31 -15.29 0.09 -31.21
C ILE A 31 -15.44 -0.22 -29.73
N TYR A 32 -14.31 -0.27 -29.05
CA TYR A 32 -14.23 -0.42 -27.60
C TYR A 32 -13.67 0.85 -26.98
N TYR A 33 -14.23 1.21 -25.82
CA TYR A 33 -13.69 2.24 -24.94
C TYR A 33 -13.22 1.61 -23.65
N GLU A 34 -12.06 2.05 -23.18
CA GLU A 34 -11.62 1.75 -21.83
C GLU A 34 -12.42 2.60 -20.83
N TYR A 35 -12.98 1.94 -19.81
CA TYR A 35 -13.71 2.63 -18.75
C TYR A 35 -12.73 3.27 -17.77
N MET A 36 -12.86 4.59 -17.62
CA MET A 36 -12.07 5.40 -16.72
C MET A 36 -12.83 5.61 -15.41
N GLN A 37 -12.53 4.81 -14.38
CA GLN A 37 -13.15 5.00 -13.08
C GLN A 37 -12.74 6.35 -12.48
N VAL A 38 -13.70 7.05 -11.85
CA VAL A 38 -13.37 8.24 -11.04
C VAL A 38 -12.44 7.80 -9.91
N PRO A 39 -11.25 8.41 -9.74
CA PRO A 39 -10.32 8.03 -8.69
C PRO A 39 -10.99 8.11 -7.32
N CYS A 40 -11.08 6.97 -6.65
CA CYS A 40 -11.65 6.84 -5.32
C CYS A 40 -10.57 6.30 -4.38
N ILE A 41 -10.48 6.89 -3.20
CA ILE A 41 -9.62 6.42 -2.11
C ILE A 41 -10.46 5.63 -1.11
N GLN A 42 -9.84 4.68 -0.46
CA GLN A 42 -10.51 3.78 0.48
C GLN A 42 -9.98 4.02 1.88
N TYR A 43 -10.74 3.63 2.90
CA TYR A 43 -10.20 3.57 4.26
C TYR A 43 -9.29 2.37 4.39
N ALA A 44 -8.13 2.55 5.02
CA ALA A 44 -7.18 1.45 5.20
C ALA A 44 -7.68 0.41 6.22
N PHE A 45 -8.49 0.84 7.20
CA PHE A 45 -9.10 -0.04 8.19
C PHE A 45 -10.61 -0.15 7.95
N TYR A 46 -11.16 -1.35 8.13
CA TYR A 46 -12.58 -1.64 7.98
C TYR A 46 -12.98 -2.85 8.84
N ASN A 47 -14.26 -2.91 9.23
CA ASN A 47 -14.81 -4.03 9.99
C ASN A 47 -15.30 -5.16 9.07
N GLY A 48 -15.27 -6.40 9.58
CA GLY A 48 -15.83 -7.57 8.90
C GLY A 48 -15.08 -7.94 7.62
N GLY A 49 -13.74 -7.87 7.64
CA GLY A 49 -12.92 -8.26 6.50
C GLY A 49 -13.10 -9.72 6.12
N LYS A 50 -12.88 -10.03 4.85
CA LYS A 50 -12.88 -11.38 4.31
C LYS A 50 -11.53 -11.69 3.70
N GLY A 51 -11.11 -12.95 3.81
CA GLY A 51 -9.86 -13.40 3.23
C GLY A 51 -9.90 -13.41 1.71
N VAL A 52 -8.78 -13.04 1.10
CA VAL A 52 -8.53 -13.26 -0.32
C VAL A 52 -7.19 -13.96 -0.51
N ALA A 53 -7.12 -14.83 -1.51
CA ALA A 53 -5.90 -15.54 -1.86
C ALA A 53 -5.63 -15.49 -3.36
N ARG A 54 -4.35 -15.56 -3.70
CA ARG A 54 -3.86 -15.78 -5.06
C ARG A 54 -3.13 -17.11 -5.09
N TYR A 55 -3.84 -18.20 -5.44
CA TYR A 55 -3.22 -19.52 -5.36
C TYR A 55 -2.51 -19.95 -6.66
N SER A 56 -1.19 -19.99 -6.60
CA SER A 56 -0.29 -20.70 -7.53
C SER A 56 0.80 -21.39 -6.70
N ARG A 57 1.17 -22.65 -7.00
CA ARG A 57 2.17 -23.46 -6.25
C ARG A 57 3.55 -22.78 -6.07
N SER A 58 3.82 -21.66 -6.74
CA SER A 58 5.07 -20.90 -6.70
C SER A 58 4.97 -19.53 -6.03
N GLU A 59 3.76 -19.06 -5.68
CA GLU A 59 3.52 -17.72 -5.13
C GLU A 59 3.27 -17.81 -3.64
N ARG A 60 4.37 -17.74 -2.87
CA ARG A 60 4.35 -17.52 -1.42
C ARG A 60 3.99 -16.06 -1.14
N HIS A 61 3.38 -15.75 0.01
CA HIS A 61 3.05 -14.39 0.48
C HIS A 61 1.97 -13.65 -0.33
N SER A 62 0.80 -14.25 -0.55
CA SER A 62 -0.28 -13.62 -1.34
C SER A 62 -1.63 -13.50 -0.63
N ASN A 63 -1.73 -13.97 0.61
CA ASN A 63 -2.98 -13.94 1.36
C ASN A 63 -3.15 -12.62 2.11
N MET A 64 -4.36 -12.08 2.16
CA MET A 64 -4.66 -10.84 2.87
C MET A 64 -6.15 -10.61 3.11
N CYS A 65 -6.49 -9.63 3.96
CA CYS A 65 -7.85 -9.14 4.10
C CYS A 65 -8.27 -8.25 2.94
N ALA A 66 -9.53 -8.37 2.53
CA ALA A 66 -10.19 -7.43 1.64
C ALA A 66 -11.55 -7.00 2.21
N ASN A 67 -11.99 -5.77 1.87
CA ASN A 67 -13.27 -5.23 2.31
C ASN A 67 -14.42 -5.86 1.49
N PRO A 68 -15.32 -6.65 2.10
CA PRO A 68 -16.34 -7.38 1.33
C PRO A 68 -17.34 -6.48 0.59
N LYS A 69 -17.41 -5.18 0.94
CA LYS A 69 -18.28 -4.19 0.29
C LYS A 69 -17.70 -3.63 -1.01
N LEU A 70 -16.45 -3.94 -1.33
CA LEU A 70 -15.73 -3.43 -2.50
C LEU A 70 -15.29 -4.58 -3.41
N PRO A 71 -15.18 -4.34 -4.73
CA PRO A 71 -14.82 -5.37 -5.69
C PRO A 71 -13.31 -5.61 -5.73
N HIS A 72 -12.80 -6.35 -4.76
CA HIS A 72 -11.37 -6.64 -4.60
C HIS A 72 -10.92 -7.92 -5.31
N ALA A 73 -11.78 -8.93 -5.39
CA ALA A 73 -11.41 -10.27 -5.83
C ALA A 73 -12.50 -10.92 -6.69
N GLY A 74 -12.13 -11.94 -7.45
CA GLY A 74 -13.09 -12.77 -8.21
C GLY A 74 -13.71 -13.87 -7.34
N GLU A 75 -14.74 -14.55 -7.85
CA GLU A 75 -15.28 -15.74 -7.20
C GLU A 75 -14.40 -16.99 -7.42
N ALA A 76 -14.45 -17.92 -6.47
CA ALA A 76 -13.86 -19.25 -6.58
C ALA A 76 -14.82 -20.24 -5.90
N CYS A 77 -15.61 -20.95 -6.71
CA CYS A 77 -16.69 -21.79 -6.24
C CYS A 77 -16.22 -23.23 -6.03
N CYS A 78 -16.42 -23.78 -4.84
CA CYS A 78 -16.04 -25.14 -4.47
C CYS A 78 -16.78 -25.60 -3.22
N ASP A 79 -17.09 -26.91 -3.17
CA ASP A 79 -17.84 -27.53 -2.08
C ASP A 79 -16.90 -27.92 -0.92
N GLU A 80 -17.01 -27.24 0.22
CA GLU A 80 -16.23 -27.50 1.43
C GLU A 80 -16.39 -28.94 1.95
N SER A 81 -17.56 -29.57 1.75
CA SER A 81 -17.83 -30.93 2.24
C SER A 81 -17.04 -32.00 1.49
N THR A 82 -16.60 -31.69 0.27
CA THR A 82 -15.84 -32.62 -0.58
C THR A 82 -14.33 -32.45 -0.44
N ARG A 83 -13.85 -31.46 0.33
CA ARG A 83 -12.42 -31.06 0.42
C ARG A 83 -11.73 -31.07 -0.94
N ASN A 84 -12.45 -30.61 -1.97
CA ASN A 84 -11.94 -30.60 -3.32
C ASN A 84 -10.81 -29.56 -3.44
N PHE A 85 -9.64 -30.01 -3.89
CA PHE A 85 -8.50 -29.13 -4.19
C PHE A 85 -8.78 -28.15 -5.35
N PHE A 86 -9.90 -28.29 -6.07
CA PHE A 86 -10.21 -27.55 -7.29
C PHE A 86 -11.47 -26.66 -7.11
N ALA A 87 -11.29 -25.35 -7.24
CA ALA A 87 -12.38 -24.39 -7.41
C ALA A 87 -12.67 -24.14 -8.89
N PHE A 88 -13.85 -23.62 -9.24
CA PHE A 88 -14.13 -23.12 -10.59
C PHE A 88 -14.63 -21.68 -10.53
N ARG A 89 -14.71 -21.02 -11.69
CA ARG A 89 -15.11 -19.61 -11.81
C ARG A 89 -16.37 -19.47 -12.66
N ASN A 90 -17.20 -18.49 -12.32
CA ASN A 90 -18.44 -18.11 -12.99
C ASN A 90 -18.39 -16.62 -13.43
N TYR A 91 -17.20 -16.15 -13.86
CA TYR A 91 -16.97 -14.75 -14.22
C TYR A 91 -17.63 -14.39 -15.55
N VAL A 92 -17.97 -13.12 -15.72
CA VAL A 92 -18.53 -12.56 -16.96
C VAL A 92 -17.43 -12.23 -17.96
N TYR A 93 -16.31 -11.68 -17.47
CA TYR A 93 -15.12 -11.40 -18.26
C TYR A 93 -13.84 -11.71 -17.49
N ASP A 94 -12.74 -11.90 -18.20
CA ASP A 94 -11.48 -12.26 -17.59
C ASP A 94 -10.87 -11.10 -16.77
N GLY A 95 -10.34 -11.40 -15.57
CA GLY A 95 -9.87 -10.38 -14.64
C GLY A 95 -10.99 -9.62 -13.92
N GLU A 96 -12.22 -10.14 -13.93
CA GLU A 96 -13.35 -9.52 -13.21
C GLU A 96 -13.14 -9.57 -11.70
N ARG A 97 -13.35 -8.42 -11.04
CA ARG A 97 -13.42 -8.32 -9.59
C ARG A 97 -14.84 -7.98 -9.16
N VAL A 98 -15.30 -8.65 -8.12
CA VAL A 98 -16.66 -8.55 -7.59
C VAL A 98 -16.67 -8.33 -6.09
N LYS A 99 -17.77 -7.79 -5.56
CA LYS A 99 -18.00 -7.75 -4.12
C LYS A 99 -18.16 -9.17 -3.58
N TYR A 100 -17.91 -9.37 -2.28
CA TYR A 100 -18.06 -10.68 -1.65
C TYR A 100 -19.47 -11.25 -1.82
N SER A 101 -20.51 -10.42 -1.61
CA SER A 101 -21.91 -10.83 -1.78
C SER A 101 -22.24 -11.28 -3.21
N THR A 102 -21.62 -10.66 -4.22
CA THR A 102 -21.78 -11.05 -5.62
C THR A 102 -21.13 -12.40 -5.87
N ALA A 103 -19.93 -12.63 -5.32
CA ALA A 103 -19.24 -13.92 -5.40
C ALA A 103 -20.05 -15.05 -4.73
N GLU A 104 -20.57 -14.83 -3.52
CA GLU A 104 -21.46 -15.78 -2.84
C GLU A 104 -22.69 -16.11 -3.69
N SER A 105 -23.36 -15.08 -4.23
CA SER A 105 -24.54 -15.27 -5.07
C SER A 105 -24.23 -16.07 -6.33
N ARG A 106 -23.03 -15.94 -6.92
CA ARG A 106 -22.61 -16.68 -8.12
C ARG A 106 -22.24 -18.12 -7.83
N CYS A 107 -21.70 -18.42 -6.64
CA CYS A 107 -21.36 -19.78 -6.25
C CYS A 107 -22.57 -20.58 -5.74
N GLY A 108 -23.62 -19.91 -5.27
CA GLY A 108 -24.89 -20.55 -4.92
C GLY A 108 -24.69 -21.70 -3.92
N SER A 109 -25.22 -22.89 -4.24
CA SER A 109 -25.13 -24.08 -3.38
C SER A 109 -23.73 -24.69 -3.28
N THR A 110 -22.83 -24.38 -4.22
CA THR A 110 -21.45 -24.86 -4.18
C THR A 110 -20.67 -24.16 -3.07
N GLY A 111 -20.98 -22.89 -2.78
CA GLY A 111 -20.28 -22.08 -1.78
C GLY A 111 -18.94 -21.51 -2.28
N LEU A 112 -18.44 -20.51 -1.55
CA LEU A 112 -17.04 -20.11 -1.59
C LEU A 112 -16.27 -21.05 -0.67
N CYS A 113 -15.01 -21.36 -1.00
CA CYS A 113 -14.20 -22.18 -0.13
C CYS A 113 -12.72 -21.81 -0.22
N VAL A 114 -11.93 -22.42 0.65
CA VAL A 114 -10.48 -22.44 0.51
C VAL A 114 -10.07 -23.56 -0.46
N TYR A 115 -9.29 -23.22 -1.48
CA TYR A 115 -8.95 -24.10 -2.58
C TYR A 115 -7.44 -24.13 -2.85
N GLY A 116 -6.96 -25.22 -3.45
CA GLY A 116 -5.54 -25.36 -3.82
C GLY A 116 -5.26 -25.24 -5.33
N VAL A 117 -6.27 -25.17 -6.19
CA VAL A 117 -6.16 -24.90 -7.64
C VAL A 117 -7.50 -24.35 -8.11
N VAL A 118 -7.50 -23.48 -9.12
CA VAL A 118 -8.73 -23.11 -9.85
C VAL A 118 -8.75 -23.84 -11.21
N SER A 119 -9.77 -24.68 -11.42
CA SER A 119 -10.08 -25.38 -12.66
C SER A 119 -10.58 -24.43 -13.76
N GLY A 120 -10.43 -24.84 -15.01
CA GLY A 120 -10.77 -24.01 -16.17
C GLY A 120 -9.65 -23.05 -16.59
N VAL A 121 -8.40 -23.37 -16.25
CA VAL A 121 -7.20 -22.77 -16.86
C VAL A 121 -6.79 -23.69 -18.01
N PRO A 122 -7.05 -23.35 -19.28
CA PRO A 122 -6.55 -24.14 -20.39
C PRO A 122 -5.03 -24.23 -20.31
N ASN A 123 -4.48 -25.40 -20.60
CA ASN A 123 -3.04 -25.68 -20.62
C ASN A 123 -2.24 -24.48 -21.16
N GLN A 124 -1.50 -23.81 -20.27
CA GLN A 124 -0.54 -22.69 -20.47
C GLN A 124 -0.98 -21.26 -20.09
N GLU A 125 -2.25 -20.97 -19.80
CA GLU A 125 -2.63 -19.62 -19.32
C GLU A 125 -2.54 -19.50 -17.79
N ARG A 126 -1.38 -19.87 -17.23
CA ARG A 126 -1.11 -19.64 -15.80
C ARG A 126 -1.17 -18.16 -15.42
N HIS A 127 -1.19 -17.24 -16.39
CA HIS A 127 -1.01 -15.79 -16.28
C HIS A 127 -2.24 -14.99 -15.82
N HIS A 128 -3.31 -15.61 -15.31
CA HIS A 128 -4.55 -14.90 -14.96
C HIS A 128 -5.08 -15.27 -13.56
N THR A 129 -4.16 -15.53 -12.62
CA THR A 129 -4.49 -15.76 -11.22
C THR A 129 -4.62 -14.42 -10.51
N GLN A 130 -5.78 -13.77 -10.62
CA GLN A 130 -6.13 -12.66 -9.73
C GLN A 130 -6.41 -13.17 -8.31
N HIS A 131 -6.63 -12.26 -7.37
CA HIS A 131 -7.09 -12.63 -6.03
C HIS A 131 -8.53 -13.15 -6.11
N HIS A 132 -8.85 -14.19 -5.31
CA HIS A 132 -10.19 -14.74 -5.17
C HIS A 132 -10.66 -14.66 -3.73
N TRP A 133 -11.98 -14.48 -3.58
CA TRP A 133 -12.62 -14.51 -2.27
C TRP A 133 -12.52 -15.88 -1.63
N LEU A 134 -12.14 -15.89 -0.35
CA LEU A 134 -12.18 -17.07 0.50
C LEU A 134 -13.39 -17.02 1.44
N ASN A 135 -13.85 -18.18 1.87
CA ASN A 135 -14.86 -18.31 2.90
C ASN A 135 -14.28 -18.28 4.33
N THR A 136 -13.36 -17.35 4.59
CA THR A 136 -12.78 -17.11 5.91
C THR A 136 -12.88 -15.63 6.27
N GLY A 137 -13.15 -15.34 7.54
CA GLY A 137 -13.04 -13.98 8.07
C GLY A 137 -11.59 -13.50 8.09
N CYS A 138 -11.40 -12.20 8.14
CA CYS A 138 -10.08 -11.61 8.18
C CYS A 138 -10.08 -10.35 9.04
N HIS A 139 -9.17 -10.31 10.00
CA HIS A 139 -8.99 -9.24 10.95
C HIS A 139 -7.86 -8.32 10.52
N ILE A 140 -8.10 -7.02 10.67
CA ILE A 140 -7.08 -5.99 10.47
C ILE A 140 -6.60 -5.56 11.85
N GLN A 141 -5.30 -5.70 12.04
CA GLN A 141 -4.57 -5.31 13.22
C GLN A 141 -3.67 -4.11 12.92
N VAL A 142 -3.17 -3.50 13.97
CA VAL A 142 -2.20 -2.40 13.87
C VAL A 142 -0.98 -2.71 14.69
N LYS A 143 0.19 -2.62 14.05
CA LYS A 143 1.49 -2.64 14.70
C LYS A 143 1.90 -1.20 15.00
N VAL A 144 2.30 -0.90 16.22
CA VAL A 144 2.67 0.44 16.70
C VAL A 144 4.13 0.43 17.14
N ARG A 145 4.93 1.35 16.59
CA ARG A 145 6.34 1.52 16.94
C ARG A 145 6.48 2.38 18.20
N ALA A 146 7.21 1.90 19.20
CA ALA A 146 7.33 2.58 20.49
C ALA A 146 7.95 3.99 20.38
N SER A 147 8.98 4.15 19.57
CA SER A 147 9.79 5.37 19.51
C SER A 147 9.05 6.62 19.05
N ASP A 148 8.09 6.49 18.13
CA ASP A 148 7.42 7.63 17.49
C ASP A 148 5.91 7.47 17.26
N GLY A 149 5.34 6.32 17.65
CA GLY A 149 3.91 6.05 17.51
C GLY A 149 3.45 5.89 16.06
N TYR A 150 4.39 5.65 15.12
CA TYR A 150 4.05 5.27 13.76
C TYR A 150 3.39 3.89 13.76
N VAL A 151 2.57 3.66 12.75
CA VAL A 151 1.80 2.43 12.63
C VAL A 151 2.07 1.71 11.31
N ALA A 152 1.93 0.39 11.33
CA ALA A 152 1.88 -0.47 10.16
C ALA A 152 0.61 -1.33 10.23
N ILE A 153 0.06 -1.68 9.06
CA ILE A 153 -1.14 -2.53 8.94
C ILE A 153 -0.69 -3.99 8.98
N VAL A 154 -1.38 -4.80 9.79
CA VAL A 154 -1.18 -6.25 9.84
C VAL A 154 -2.52 -6.91 9.55
N HIS A 155 -2.55 -7.89 8.67
CA HIS A 155 -3.73 -8.68 8.37
C HIS A 155 -3.60 -10.06 9.02
N GLU A 156 -4.72 -10.62 9.45
CA GLU A 156 -4.80 -11.95 10.04
C GLU A 156 -6.05 -12.68 9.52
N LEU A 157 -5.88 -13.88 8.96
CA LEU A 157 -7.01 -14.70 8.53
C LEU A 157 -7.54 -15.54 9.71
N GLU A 158 -8.87 -15.60 9.86
CA GLU A 158 -9.54 -16.53 10.78
C GLU A 158 -9.33 -17.96 10.24
N SER A 159 -8.32 -18.67 10.77
CA SER A 159 -7.75 -19.85 10.09
C SER A 159 -8.72 -21.02 9.88
N GLY A 160 -8.36 -21.96 9.02
CA GLY A 160 -9.10 -23.21 8.87
C GLY A 160 -8.60 -24.15 7.79
N LEU A 161 -7.95 -23.68 6.71
CA LEU A 161 -7.77 -24.56 5.54
C LEU A 161 -6.50 -24.36 4.70
N VAL A 162 -5.45 -23.69 5.18
CA VAL A 162 -4.23 -23.55 4.36
C VAL A 162 -3.00 -23.92 5.19
N ASP A 163 -2.12 -24.70 4.57
CA ASP A 163 -0.80 -25.19 4.99
C ASP A 163 -0.03 -24.21 5.89
N GLU A 164 0.92 -24.66 6.70
CA GLU A 164 1.84 -23.77 7.45
C GLU A 164 2.64 -22.79 6.54
N ASP A 165 2.51 -22.94 5.22
CA ASP A 165 2.91 -21.99 4.18
C ASP A 165 1.85 -20.89 3.87
N VAL A 166 0.89 -20.56 4.77
CA VAL A 166 0.01 -19.35 4.65
C VAL A 166 0.82 -18.10 4.93
N ASP A 167 1.66 -17.78 3.99
CA ASP A 167 2.38 -16.54 4.02
C ASP A 167 1.38 -15.40 3.75
N MET A 168 1.11 -14.60 4.78
CA MET A 168 0.46 -13.29 4.61
C MET A 168 1.31 -12.46 3.67
N ALA A 169 0.68 -11.65 2.83
CA ALA A 169 1.43 -10.77 1.95
C ALA A 169 2.39 -9.89 2.77
N LEU A 170 3.66 -9.86 2.39
CA LEU A 170 4.76 -9.27 3.19
C LEU A 170 4.49 -7.82 3.61
N HIS A 171 3.71 -7.09 2.80
CA HIS A 171 3.38 -5.69 3.05
C HIS A 171 2.29 -5.48 4.12
N VAL A 172 1.63 -6.55 4.56
CA VAL A 172 0.61 -6.62 5.63
C VAL A 172 0.84 -7.78 6.61
N SER A 173 2.03 -8.39 6.62
CA SER A 173 2.41 -9.38 7.63
C SER A 173 2.91 -8.70 8.91
N GLU A 174 3.10 -9.46 9.99
CA GLU A 174 3.73 -8.94 11.22
C GLU A 174 5.14 -8.39 10.96
N GLU A 175 5.83 -8.87 9.93
CA GLU A 175 7.17 -8.41 9.51
C GLU A 175 7.14 -7.11 8.69
N ALA A 176 5.95 -6.60 8.33
CA ALA A 176 5.83 -5.43 7.45
C ALA A 176 6.55 -4.20 8.03
N GLN A 177 7.39 -3.56 7.20
CA GLN A 177 8.11 -2.32 7.54
C GLN A 177 7.46 -1.06 6.91
N ASN A 178 6.21 -1.18 6.47
CA ASN A 178 5.44 -0.09 5.86
C ASN A 178 4.87 0.86 6.93
N TRP A 179 5.75 1.60 7.58
CA TRP A 179 5.41 2.53 8.64
C TRP A 179 4.83 3.84 8.09
N PHE A 180 3.68 4.25 8.62
CA PHE A 180 3.11 5.57 8.33
C PHE A 180 2.65 6.27 9.61
N LYS A 181 2.55 7.60 9.51
CA LYS A 181 2.20 8.45 10.64
C LYS A 181 0.68 8.55 10.78
N VAL A 182 0.20 8.41 12.02
CA VAL A 182 -1.19 8.71 12.40
C VAL A 182 -1.23 9.81 13.46
N TYR A 183 -2.41 10.42 13.61
CA TYR A 183 -2.67 11.45 14.61
C TYR A 183 -3.46 10.85 15.77
N TRP A 184 -2.74 10.41 16.80
CA TRP A 184 -3.34 9.85 18.01
C TRP A 184 -4.19 10.87 18.76
N GLU A 185 -5.39 10.48 19.16
CA GLU A 185 -6.19 11.23 20.12
C GLU A 185 -5.73 10.88 21.56
N GLY A 186 -4.62 11.50 21.98
CA GLY A 186 -4.03 11.27 23.30
C GLY A 186 -2.72 10.47 23.22
N SER A 187 -2.54 9.54 24.16
CA SER A 187 -1.39 8.63 24.18
C SER A 187 -1.58 7.47 23.19
N TYR A 188 -0.54 6.67 23.00
CA TYR A 188 -0.55 5.47 22.17
C TYR A 188 0.09 4.27 22.91
N PRO A 189 -0.18 3.02 22.50
CA PRO A 189 0.50 1.84 23.05
C PRO A 189 2.00 1.91 22.80
N ASN A 190 2.80 1.77 23.86
CA ASN A 190 4.24 1.93 23.80
C ASN A 190 4.91 0.92 24.74
N LYS A 191 5.79 0.07 24.20
CA LYS A 191 6.52 -0.97 24.93
C LYS A 191 7.33 -0.39 26.10
N ASP A 192 8.07 0.68 25.87
CA ASP A 192 8.97 1.30 26.86
C ASP A 192 8.25 2.20 27.88
N GLY A 193 7.12 2.77 27.47
CA GLY A 193 6.37 3.73 28.27
C GLY A 193 5.30 3.09 29.14
N ASN A 194 4.33 2.42 28.49
CA ASN A 194 3.14 1.88 29.14
C ASN A 194 3.00 0.36 28.99
N GLY A 195 4.07 -0.34 28.58
CA GLY A 195 4.08 -1.79 28.41
C GLY A 195 3.07 -2.28 27.37
N CYS A 196 2.88 -1.52 26.29
CA CYS A 196 1.86 -1.77 25.25
C CYS A 196 0.39 -1.69 25.71
N GLY A 197 0.11 -1.28 26.95
CA GLY A 197 -1.25 -1.23 27.49
C GLY A 197 -1.91 -2.61 27.44
N ASN A 198 -3.02 -2.73 26.68
CA ASN A 198 -3.72 -4.00 26.50
C ASN A 198 -3.23 -4.79 25.28
N CYS A 199 -2.28 -4.28 24.48
CA CYS A 199 -1.81 -4.90 23.24
C CYS A 199 -0.72 -5.95 23.47
N ARG A 200 -0.49 -6.83 22.49
CA ARG A 200 0.59 -7.83 22.52
C ARG A 200 1.92 -7.16 22.20
N THR A 201 2.96 -7.48 22.95
CA THR A 201 4.33 -7.07 22.63
C THR A 201 4.90 -8.01 21.57
N LEU A 202 5.54 -7.45 20.54
CA LEU A 202 6.36 -8.24 19.63
C LEU A 202 7.83 -8.21 20.09
N ASP A 203 8.49 -9.35 19.96
CA ASP A 203 9.93 -9.49 20.19
C ASP A 203 10.68 -9.26 18.87
N ASP A 204 10.52 -8.05 18.33
CA ASP A 204 11.24 -7.53 17.17
C ASP A 204 12.26 -6.44 17.58
N ASP A 205 13.22 -6.16 16.70
CA ASP A 205 14.26 -5.14 16.92
C ASP A 205 13.67 -3.71 17.07
N ASP A 206 12.43 -3.49 16.64
CA ASP A 206 11.73 -2.20 16.62
C ASP A 206 10.85 -1.94 17.86
N GLU A 207 10.87 -2.83 18.85
CA GLU A 207 10.15 -2.68 20.14
C GLU A 207 8.66 -2.38 19.96
N THR A 208 7.94 -3.22 19.21
CA THR A 208 6.59 -2.90 18.74
C THR A 208 5.45 -3.50 19.57
N CYS A 209 4.27 -2.86 19.48
CA CYS A 209 3.01 -3.33 20.07
C CYS A 209 2.02 -3.71 18.96
N LEU A 210 1.41 -4.88 19.02
CA LEU A 210 0.39 -5.36 18.08
C LEU A 210 -0.99 -5.36 18.74
N CYS A 211 -1.94 -4.64 18.13
CA CYS A 211 -3.28 -4.44 18.67
C CYS A 211 -4.36 -4.85 17.66
N GLY A 212 -5.46 -5.42 18.15
CA GLY A 212 -6.69 -5.54 17.38
C GLY A 212 -7.32 -4.16 17.12
N THR A 213 -8.06 -4.04 16.02
CA THR A 213 -8.71 -2.78 15.65
C THR A 213 -10.20 -2.95 15.42
N SER A 214 -10.96 -1.90 15.72
CA SER A 214 -12.30 -1.70 15.18
C SER A 214 -12.49 -0.29 14.67
N VAL A 215 -13.35 -0.17 13.66
CA VAL A 215 -13.69 1.10 13.05
C VAL A 215 -15.03 1.58 13.57
N ALA A 216 -15.04 2.79 14.13
CA ALA A 216 -16.24 3.50 14.52
C ALA A 216 -16.53 4.60 13.50
N GLU A 217 -17.77 4.64 13.01
CA GLU A 217 -18.25 5.65 12.08
C GLU A 217 -19.28 6.53 12.78
N ALA A 218 -19.13 7.85 12.63
CA ALA A 218 -20.01 8.83 13.23
C ALA A 218 -20.45 9.87 12.21
N VAL A 219 -21.62 10.45 12.46
CA VAL A 219 -22.12 11.63 11.73
C VAL A 219 -21.24 12.83 12.12
N GLY A 220 -20.73 13.57 11.13
CA GLY A 220 -19.91 14.75 11.41
C GLY A 220 -20.72 15.95 11.91
N PHE A 221 -21.82 16.24 11.23
CA PHE A 221 -22.81 17.25 11.61
C PHE A 221 -24.18 16.62 11.60
N ALA A 222 -24.90 16.62 12.72
CA ALA A 222 -26.24 16.05 12.80
C ALA A 222 -27.31 16.98 12.22
N THR A 223 -27.06 18.29 12.25
CA THR A 223 -28.00 19.33 11.84
C THR A 223 -27.28 20.54 11.24
N ALA A 224 -28.02 21.42 10.57
CA ALA A 224 -27.46 22.65 10.02
C ALA A 224 -26.96 23.60 11.11
N GLU A 225 -27.54 23.56 12.31
CA GLU A 225 -27.23 24.45 13.44
C GLU A 225 -25.80 24.30 13.95
N GLU A 226 -25.20 23.10 13.80
CA GLU A 226 -23.82 22.81 14.18
C GLU A 226 -22.79 23.41 13.20
N ILE A 227 -23.24 23.81 12.00
CA ILE A 227 -22.42 24.43 10.97
C ILE A 227 -22.57 25.94 11.09
N THR A 228 -21.49 26.68 11.33
CA THR A 228 -21.52 28.15 11.32
C THR A 228 -21.27 28.66 9.91
N THR A 229 -20.29 28.07 9.22
CA THR A 229 -19.93 28.40 7.84
C THR A 229 -19.54 27.14 7.06
N SER A 230 -19.51 27.24 5.73
CA SER A 230 -19.03 26.17 4.87
C SER A 230 -17.57 25.75 5.14
N GLU A 231 -16.77 26.56 5.83
CA GLU A 231 -15.40 26.20 6.21
C GLU A 231 -15.37 25.15 7.35
N ASP A 232 -16.41 25.09 8.19
CA ASP A 232 -16.53 24.07 9.23
C ASP A 232 -16.64 22.68 8.57
N ILE A 233 -17.37 22.59 7.46
CA ILE A 233 -17.50 21.36 6.65
C ILE A 233 -16.13 20.95 6.10
N LEU A 234 -15.36 21.89 5.56
CA LEU A 234 -14.07 21.60 4.93
C LEU A 234 -12.97 21.25 5.94
N SER A 235 -13.05 21.76 7.17
CA SER A 235 -12.07 21.50 8.23
C SER A 235 -12.42 20.25 9.07
N SER A 236 -13.69 19.93 9.25
CA SER A 236 -14.13 18.76 10.01
C SER A 236 -14.27 17.48 9.18
N LEU A 237 -14.60 17.61 7.88
CA LEU A 237 -14.81 16.45 7.00
C LEU A 237 -13.66 16.32 6.00
N SER A 238 -12.91 15.21 6.13
CA SER A 238 -11.78 14.88 5.26
C SER A 238 -12.17 14.03 4.06
N VAL A 239 -13.35 13.40 4.08
CA VAL A 239 -13.75 12.38 3.11
C VAL A 239 -14.50 13.03 1.95
N GLY A 240 -13.97 12.85 0.74
CA GLY A 240 -14.65 13.27 -0.48
C GLY A 240 -15.86 12.42 -0.81
N SER A 241 -16.78 12.96 -1.62
CA SER A 241 -17.85 12.19 -2.24
C SER A 241 -17.82 12.39 -3.75
N LEU A 242 -18.34 11.41 -4.49
CA LEU A 242 -18.76 11.62 -5.87
C LEU A 242 -19.92 12.63 -5.92
N ASP A 243 -20.08 13.26 -7.09
CA ASP A 243 -21.24 14.11 -7.35
C ASP A 243 -22.51 13.27 -7.23
N PRO A 244 -23.53 13.73 -6.48
CA PRO A 244 -24.81 13.03 -6.38
C PRO A 244 -25.41 12.67 -7.74
N SER A 245 -25.18 13.43 -8.81
CA SER A 245 -25.68 13.09 -10.15
C SER A 245 -25.08 11.80 -10.74
N VAL A 246 -23.90 11.41 -10.27
CA VAL A 246 -23.24 10.13 -10.63
C VAL A 246 -23.80 8.99 -9.79
N LEU A 247 -24.07 9.24 -8.52
CA LEU A 247 -24.61 8.26 -7.59
C LEU A 247 -26.11 8.00 -7.80
N ASP A 248 -26.83 9.00 -8.31
CA ASP A 248 -28.26 8.99 -8.52
C ASP A 248 -28.63 9.55 -9.90
N PRO A 249 -28.31 8.81 -10.97
CA PRO A 249 -28.68 9.22 -12.33
C PRO A 249 -30.20 9.31 -12.52
N SER A 250 -30.99 8.67 -11.64
CA SER A 250 -32.45 8.74 -11.66
C SER A 250 -33.03 9.99 -10.99
N GLY A 251 -32.25 10.67 -10.15
CA GLY A 251 -32.70 11.79 -9.31
C GLY A 251 -33.70 11.39 -8.21
N THR A 252 -33.72 10.12 -7.78
CA THR A 252 -34.69 9.60 -6.79
C THR A 252 -34.05 9.15 -5.47
N MET A 253 -32.73 8.99 -5.40
CA MET A 253 -32.01 8.60 -4.19
C MET A 253 -31.62 9.78 -3.31
N TYR A 254 -31.37 10.97 -3.86
CA TYR A 254 -31.00 12.13 -3.06
C TYR A 254 -32.00 13.28 -3.19
N THR A 255 -32.22 13.97 -2.09
CA THR A 255 -32.97 15.23 -2.03
C THR A 255 -32.03 16.38 -1.66
N GLU A 256 -32.09 17.48 -2.42
CA GLU A 256 -31.24 18.67 -2.22
C GLU A 256 -31.84 19.63 -1.19
N GLU A 257 -31.02 20.06 -0.23
CA GLU A 257 -31.33 21.08 0.78
C GLU A 257 -30.26 22.20 0.70
N VAL A 258 -30.65 23.38 0.19
CA VAL A 258 -29.73 24.50 -0.04
C VAL A 258 -29.72 25.44 1.16
N ASN A 259 -28.54 25.69 1.72
CA ASN A 259 -28.33 26.68 2.78
C ASN A 259 -27.47 27.86 2.28
N THR A 260 -28.14 28.87 1.72
CA THR A 260 -27.46 30.06 1.17
C THR A 260 -26.82 30.95 2.24
N GLU A 261 -27.36 30.96 3.46
CA GLU A 261 -26.82 31.79 4.55
C GLU A 261 -25.45 31.26 5.01
N LYS A 262 -25.32 29.94 5.11
CA LYS A 262 -24.09 29.27 5.57
C LYS A 262 -23.15 28.84 4.45
N GLY A 263 -23.58 28.98 3.19
CA GLY A 263 -22.75 28.79 2.00
C GLY A 263 -22.55 27.34 1.58
N PHE A 264 -23.52 26.46 1.83
CA PHE A 264 -23.43 25.05 1.45
C PHE A 264 -24.76 24.49 0.92
N THR A 265 -24.68 23.31 0.31
CA THR A 265 -25.83 22.50 -0.10
C THR A 265 -25.66 21.09 0.45
N ALA A 266 -26.68 20.55 1.10
CA ALA A 266 -26.70 19.17 1.58
C ALA A 266 -27.55 18.31 0.64
N TYR A 267 -27.04 17.13 0.28
CA TYR A 267 -27.79 16.10 -0.45
C TYR A 267 -28.11 14.97 0.53
N LEU A 268 -29.40 14.80 0.81
CA LEU A 268 -29.93 13.88 1.80
C LEU A 268 -30.41 12.60 1.12
N LYS A 269 -29.89 11.45 1.54
CA LYS A 269 -30.26 10.16 0.95
C LYS A 269 -31.64 9.71 1.42
N ASN A 270 -32.48 9.26 0.49
CA ASN A 270 -33.85 8.83 0.73
C ASN A 270 -33.92 7.41 1.35
N PRO A 271 -34.87 7.14 2.27
CA PRO A 271 -35.77 8.11 2.91
C PRO A 271 -35.02 9.02 3.89
N TYR A 272 -35.42 10.29 3.95
CA TYR A 272 -34.77 11.30 4.79
C TYR A 272 -35.78 12.01 5.69
N THR A 273 -35.24 12.67 6.72
CA THR A 273 -35.96 13.65 7.54
C THR A 273 -35.31 15.01 7.31
N ALA A 274 -36.10 16.01 6.91
CA ALA A 274 -35.58 17.36 6.64
C ALA A 274 -34.83 17.94 7.86
N GLY A 275 -33.68 18.58 7.62
CA GLY A 275 -32.82 19.11 8.67
C GLY A 275 -32.07 18.08 9.52
N GLN A 276 -32.24 16.77 9.28
CA GLN A 276 -31.42 15.73 9.90
C GLN A 276 -30.41 15.17 8.90
N TYR A 277 -29.14 15.26 9.29
CA TYR A 277 -28.03 14.81 8.48
C TYR A 277 -27.49 13.49 9.01
N THR A 278 -27.14 12.59 8.08
CA THR A 278 -26.64 11.24 8.36
C THR A 278 -25.25 11.06 7.79
N THR A 279 -24.62 9.90 8.03
CA THR A 279 -23.33 9.55 7.42
C THR A 279 -23.36 9.49 5.89
N ASP A 280 -24.55 9.33 5.31
CA ASP A 280 -24.78 9.29 3.85
C ASP A 280 -25.08 10.68 3.27
N THR A 281 -25.12 11.73 4.10
CA THR A 281 -25.32 13.11 3.63
C THR A 281 -24.07 13.61 2.90
N ILE A 282 -24.25 14.20 1.73
CA ILE A 282 -23.16 14.80 0.95
C ILE A 282 -23.29 16.32 1.02
N PHE A 283 -22.26 17.00 1.50
CA PHE A 283 -22.17 18.45 1.47
C PHE A 283 -21.42 18.93 0.25
N LYS A 284 -22.00 19.90 -0.45
CA LYS A 284 -21.38 20.66 -1.52
C LYS A 284 -21.07 22.08 -1.03
N VAL A 285 -19.81 22.46 -1.13
CA VAL A 285 -19.28 23.77 -0.75
C VAL A 285 -18.61 24.40 -1.96
N THR A 286 -18.84 25.69 -2.19
CA THR A 286 -18.15 26.45 -3.25
C THR A 286 -17.26 27.53 -2.64
N GLN A 287 -15.94 27.42 -2.84
CA GLN A 287 -14.95 28.42 -2.39
C GLN A 287 -14.74 29.55 -3.42
N GLU A 288 -14.02 30.61 -3.02
CA GLU A 288 -13.58 31.69 -3.92
C GLU A 288 -12.85 31.12 -5.15
N GLY A 289 -13.20 31.60 -6.35
CA GLY A 289 -12.66 31.09 -7.62
C GLY A 289 -13.47 29.95 -8.26
N SER A 290 -14.73 29.73 -7.83
CA SER A 290 -15.66 28.73 -8.37
C SER A 290 -15.28 27.26 -8.09
N ARG A 291 -14.47 27.02 -7.06
CA ARG A 291 -14.04 25.67 -6.71
C ARG A 291 -15.10 24.96 -5.90
N VAL A 292 -15.54 23.80 -6.38
CA VAL A 292 -16.54 22.96 -5.70
C VAL A 292 -15.86 21.85 -4.91
N HIS A 293 -16.30 21.66 -3.67
CA HIS A 293 -15.91 20.57 -2.80
C HIS A 293 -17.13 19.74 -2.46
N LEU A 294 -17.02 18.43 -2.61
CA LEU A 294 -18.00 17.47 -2.14
C LEU A 294 -17.41 16.72 -0.94
N ARG A 295 -18.16 16.65 0.16
CA ARG A 295 -17.76 16.01 1.42
C ARG A 295 -18.83 15.06 1.90
N LEU A 296 -18.46 13.83 2.22
CA LEU A 296 -19.34 12.91 2.89
C LEU A 296 -19.39 13.28 4.38
N ASN A 297 -20.58 13.32 4.98
CA ASN A 297 -20.80 13.68 6.38
C ASN A 297 -20.41 12.56 7.36
N LYS A 298 -19.19 12.06 7.22
CA LYS A 298 -18.71 10.85 7.87
C LYS A 298 -17.35 11.07 8.50
N VAL A 299 -17.29 10.79 9.80
CA VAL A 299 -16.05 10.70 10.57
C VAL A 299 -15.79 9.21 10.81
N SER A 300 -14.63 8.71 10.39
CA SER A 300 -14.20 7.32 10.59
C SER A 300 -13.00 7.32 11.50
N THR A 301 -13.08 6.60 12.61
CA THR A 301 -12.05 6.54 13.65
C THR A 301 -11.70 5.08 13.90
N VAL A 302 -10.39 4.79 13.89
CA VAL A 302 -9.87 3.48 14.30
C VAL A 302 -9.70 3.50 15.81
N GLN A 303 -10.30 2.53 16.49
CA GLN A 303 -10.17 2.28 17.91
C GLN A 303 -9.35 1.02 18.12
N LEU A 304 -8.48 1.02 19.12
CA LEU A 304 -7.75 -0.18 19.50
C LEU A 304 -8.54 -0.92 20.57
N GLU A 305 -8.87 -2.18 20.28
CA GLU A 305 -9.62 -3.04 21.21
C GLU A 305 -8.70 -3.65 22.29
N GLY A 306 -7.39 -3.42 22.18
CA GLY A 306 -6.38 -4.18 22.89
C GLY A 306 -6.11 -5.51 22.20
N TRP A 307 -5.38 -6.39 22.88
CA TRP A 307 -5.21 -7.78 22.50
C TRP A 307 -6.41 -8.56 23.00
N ASN A 308 -7.29 -8.96 22.09
CA ASN A 308 -8.37 -9.88 22.40
C ASN A 308 -7.99 -11.25 21.85
N ALA A 309 -7.63 -12.20 22.72
CA ALA A 309 -7.29 -13.55 22.29
C ALA A 309 -8.50 -14.35 21.78
N SER A 310 -9.72 -13.83 21.92
CA SER A 310 -10.86 -14.33 21.15
C SER A 310 -10.66 -14.16 19.63
N LEU A 311 -9.66 -13.39 19.20
CA LEU A 311 -9.29 -13.16 17.79
C LEU A 311 -8.14 -14.05 17.31
N THR A 312 -7.61 -14.96 18.15
CA THR A 312 -6.59 -15.92 17.74
C THR A 312 -7.00 -17.33 18.10
N THR A 313 -6.91 -18.23 17.14
CA THR A 313 -6.88 -19.66 17.36
C THR A 313 -5.70 -20.02 18.30
N ALA A 314 -5.99 -20.56 19.48
CA ALA A 314 -4.97 -21.15 20.33
C ALA A 314 -4.61 -22.56 19.81
N ILE A 315 -3.32 -22.83 19.66
CA ILE A 315 -2.80 -24.13 19.24
C ILE A 315 -2.18 -24.82 20.45
N PHE A 316 -2.64 -26.04 20.72
CA PHE A 316 -2.12 -26.91 21.76
C PHE A 316 -1.49 -28.12 21.09
N GLN A 317 -0.16 -28.15 21.09
CA GLN A 317 0.61 -29.20 20.44
C GLN A 317 0.29 -30.58 21.03
N ALA A 318 0.17 -31.60 20.17
CA ALA A 318 -0.13 -32.94 20.65
C ALA A 318 1.05 -33.56 21.38
N GLU A 319 2.28 -33.23 20.99
CA GLU A 319 3.50 -33.68 21.67
C GLU A 319 3.61 -33.16 23.11
N ASP A 320 2.92 -32.07 23.43
CA ASP A 320 2.87 -31.47 24.78
C ASP A 320 1.70 -32.03 25.62
N ALA A 321 0.84 -32.87 25.03
CA ALA A 321 -0.25 -33.50 25.77
C ALA A 321 0.24 -34.58 26.74
N ILE A 322 -0.52 -34.76 27.81
CA ILE A 322 -0.44 -35.94 28.66
C ILE A 322 -0.95 -37.13 27.84
N ALA A 323 -0.04 -38.02 27.48
CA ALA A 323 -0.31 -39.15 26.59
C ALA A 323 -0.43 -40.47 27.36
N SER A 324 -1.37 -41.32 26.92
CA SER A 324 -1.40 -42.74 27.33
C SER A 324 -0.18 -43.51 26.81
N SER A 325 0.10 -44.69 27.37
CA SER A 325 1.19 -45.56 26.89
C SER A 325 1.00 -46.12 25.47
N ALA A 326 -0.15 -45.87 24.84
CA ALA A 326 -0.48 -46.25 23.47
C ALA A 326 -0.31 -45.10 22.46
N ALA A 327 -0.01 -43.88 22.93
CA ALA A 327 0.26 -42.71 22.10
C ALA A 327 1.74 -42.35 22.21
N THR A 328 2.44 -42.34 21.09
CA THR A 328 3.89 -42.12 21.03
C THR A 328 4.23 -40.98 20.10
N LEU A 329 5.15 -40.13 20.55
CA LEU A 329 5.73 -39.06 19.74
C LEU A 329 6.48 -39.65 18.54
N ASN A 330 6.20 -39.13 17.35
CA ASN A 330 6.85 -39.50 16.11
C ASN A 330 7.19 -38.23 15.29
N THR A 331 8.23 -38.33 14.47
CA THR A 331 8.74 -37.26 13.59
C THR A 331 8.91 -37.72 12.14
N GLY A 332 8.47 -38.95 11.82
CA GLY A 332 8.67 -39.57 10.51
C GLY A 332 7.73 -39.11 9.39
N ARG A 333 6.74 -38.26 9.70
CA ARG A 333 5.87 -37.59 8.72
C ARG A 333 6.38 -36.17 8.52
N ASP A 334 6.28 -35.62 7.32
CA ASP A 334 6.62 -34.21 7.09
C ASP A 334 5.42 -33.31 7.43
N ARG A 335 5.65 -32.01 7.67
CA ARG A 335 4.63 -30.95 7.81
C ARG A 335 3.70 -31.04 9.03
N TYR A 336 4.15 -31.68 10.10
CA TYR A 336 3.57 -31.51 11.44
C TYR A 336 4.05 -30.18 12.04
N SER A 337 3.27 -29.62 12.95
CA SER A 337 3.63 -28.41 13.67
C SER A 337 4.45 -28.73 14.92
N GLY A 338 5.19 -27.75 15.46
CA GLY A 338 5.98 -27.96 16.67
C GLY A 338 7.19 -28.87 16.45
N THR A 339 7.43 -29.82 17.36
CA THR A 339 8.62 -30.69 17.36
C THR A 339 8.35 -32.14 16.96
N GLY A 340 7.07 -32.53 16.89
CA GLY A 340 6.64 -33.86 16.47
C GLY A 340 5.12 -33.95 16.38
N HIS A 341 4.61 -35.16 16.22
CA HIS A 341 3.18 -35.43 16.30
C HIS A 341 2.94 -36.70 17.11
N MET A 342 1.71 -36.88 17.59
CA MET A 342 1.33 -38.04 18.38
C MET A 342 0.68 -39.11 17.49
N GLU A 343 1.31 -40.28 17.47
CA GLU A 343 0.79 -41.45 16.77
C GLU A 343 0.33 -42.50 17.77
N PHE A 344 -0.88 -43.01 17.55
CA PHE A 344 -1.42 -44.11 18.34
C PHE A 344 -0.92 -45.45 17.77
N THR A 345 0.05 -46.08 18.43
CA THR A 345 0.95 -47.09 17.80
C THR A 345 0.64 -48.57 18.07
N THR A 346 -0.28 -48.95 18.97
CA THR A 346 -0.42 -50.39 19.32
C THR A 346 -1.82 -50.92 19.66
N ASN A 347 -1.94 -52.25 19.53
CA ASN A 347 -3.17 -53.06 19.50
C ASN A 347 -3.37 -53.95 20.73
N GLN A 348 -2.78 -53.58 21.87
CA GLN A 348 -2.79 -54.42 23.08
C GLN A 348 -3.88 -53.97 24.07
N PRO A 349 -4.79 -54.87 24.51
CA PRO A 349 -5.78 -54.58 25.55
C PRO A 349 -5.19 -54.07 26.87
N SER A 350 -3.90 -54.32 27.12
CA SER A 350 -3.18 -53.86 28.32
C SER A 350 -2.73 -52.40 28.27
N GLN A 351 -2.83 -51.72 27.13
CA GLN A 351 -2.38 -50.32 26.94
C GLN A 351 -3.55 -49.34 26.83
N LEU A 352 -4.70 -49.76 27.34
CA LEU A 352 -5.99 -49.11 27.26
C LEU A 352 -6.33 -48.39 28.58
N PRO A 353 -6.94 -47.18 28.58
CA PRO A 353 -7.44 -46.43 27.43
C PRO A 353 -6.35 -45.66 26.67
N MET A 354 -6.53 -45.54 25.35
CA MET A 354 -5.70 -44.69 24.49
C MET A 354 -6.23 -43.27 24.56
N PHE A 355 -5.38 -42.32 24.97
CA PHE A 355 -5.77 -40.91 25.05
C PHE A 355 -4.61 -39.93 24.87
N LEU A 356 -4.99 -38.70 24.52
CA LEU A 356 -4.22 -37.47 24.68
C LEU A 356 -5.04 -36.51 25.54
N GLU A 357 -4.40 -35.83 26.48
CA GLU A 357 -5.06 -34.88 27.38
C GLU A 357 -4.24 -33.59 27.53
N TRP A 358 -4.91 -32.45 27.35
CA TRP A 358 -4.34 -31.12 27.50
C TRP A 358 -4.92 -30.42 28.74
N ASN A 359 -4.10 -29.63 29.41
CA ASN A 359 -4.55 -28.68 30.43
C ASN A 359 -4.67 -27.29 29.80
N VAL A 360 -5.88 -26.74 29.79
CA VAL A 360 -6.20 -25.45 29.18
C VAL A 360 -6.66 -24.48 30.26
N THR A 361 -6.01 -23.32 30.36
CA THR A 361 -6.40 -22.30 31.34
C THR A 361 -7.33 -21.28 30.70
N ALA A 362 -8.56 -21.16 31.21
CA ALA A 362 -9.52 -20.14 30.81
C ALA A 362 -9.59 -19.04 31.88
N HIS A 363 -9.40 -17.77 31.49
CA HIS A 363 -9.39 -16.64 32.44
C HIS A 363 -10.78 -16.15 32.85
N ALA A 364 -11.84 -16.67 32.23
CA ALA A 364 -13.24 -16.51 32.60
C ALA A 364 -14.03 -17.73 32.07
N SER A 365 -15.22 -17.98 32.62
CA SER A 365 -16.12 -18.99 32.05
C SER A 365 -16.54 -18.56 30.65
N THR A 366 -16.35 -19.44 29.66
CA THR A 366 -16.56 -19.13 28.24
C THR A 366 -16.87 -20.39 27.44
N ASP A 367 -17.58 -20.25 26.32
CA ASP A 367 -17.66 -21.29 25.32
C ASP A 367 -16.46 -21.17 24.37
N ALA A 368 -15.88 -22.30 24.01
CA ALA A 368 -14.74 -22.39 23.09
C ALA A 368 -15.02 -23.45 22.03
N MET A 369 -14.55 -23.23 20.80
CA MET A 369 -14.67 -24.20 19.73
C MET A 369 -13.37 -24.97 19.57
N ILE A 370 -13.44 -26.31 19.51
CA ILE A 370 -12.29 -27.20 19.44
C ILE A 370 -12.29 -27.95 18.10
N GLN A 371 -11.13 -28.03 17.46
CA GLN A 371 -10.83 -28.90 16.33
C GLN A 371 -9.49 -29.60 16.54
N PHE A 372 -9.25 -30.72 15.87
CA PHE A 372 -7.96 -31.42 15.90
C PHE A 372 -7.35 -31.45 14.51
N ARG A 373 -6.09 -31.04 14.37
CA ARG A 373 -5.33 -31.31 13.16
C ARG A 373 -4.79 -32.73 13.21
N TYR A 374 -5.09 -33.50 12.18
CA TYR A 374 -4.86 -34.93 12.18
C TYR A 374 -4.47 -35.47 10.80
N ALA A 375 -3.89 -36.66 10.78
CA ALA A 375 -3.72 -37.46 9.59
C ALA A 375 -4.28 -38.87 9.82
N ASN A 376 -4.93 -39.43 8.80
CA ASN A 376 -5.42 -40.80 8.79
C ASN A 376 -5.04 -41.47 7.46
N ASP A 377 -4.03 -42.33 7.52
CA ASP A 377 -3.43 -43.03 6.39
C ASP A 377 -3.89 -44.49 6.27
N ASP A 378 -5.06 -44.83 6.81
CA ASP A 378 -5.61 -46.17 6.66
C ASP A 378 -5.80 -46.51 5.17
N SER A 379 -5.01 -47.49 4.68
CA SER A 379 -4.98 -47.90 3.28
C SER A 379 -6.31 -48.41 2.72
N GLU A 380 -7.31 -48.63 3.59
CA GLU A 380 -8.67 -49.03 3.24
C GLU A 380 -9.70 -47.88 3.39
N SER A 381 -9.23 -46.64 3.54
CA SER A 381 -10.05 -45.41 3.69
C SER A 381 -11.02 -45.42 4.86
N LYS A 382 -10.65 -46.09 5.96
CA LYS A 382 -11.51 -46.23 7.14
C LYS A 382 -11.47 -45.00 8.05
N ASN A 383 -12.62 -44.65 8.62
CA ASN A 383 -12.75 -43.65 9.69
C ASN A 383 -12.13 -44.17 11.01
N ARG A 384 -11.51 -43.28 11.80
CA ARG A 384 -10.92 -43.57 13.12
C ARG A 384 -11.55 -42.69 14.22
N PRO A 385 -12.80 -42.94 14.64
CA PRO A 385 -13.51 -42.06 15.57
C PRO A 385 -12.93 -42.08 16.99
N MET A 386 -13.04 -40.95 17.69
CA MET A 386 -12.65 -40.79 19.10
C MET A 386 -13.73 -40.07 19.92
N GLN A 387 -13.66 -40.18 21.24
CA GLN A 387 -14.49 -39.45 22.20
C GLN A 387 -13.76 -38.18 22.68
N LEU A 388 -14.48 -37.07 22.76
CA LEU A 388 -14.00 -35.82 23.35
C LEU A 388 -14.64 -35.61 24.74
N LEU A 389 -13.79 -35.40 25.75
CA LEU A 389 -14.20 -35.11 27.11
C LEU A 389 -13.62 -33.78 27.57
N VAL A 390 -14.40 -33.03 28.35
CA VAL A 390 -13.99 -31.79 29.00
C VAL A 390 -14.23 -31.93 30.49
N ASN A 391 -13.20 -31.73 31.31
CA ASN A 391 -13.24 -31.92 32.76
C ASN A 391 -13.76 -33.31 33.20
N GLY A 392 -13.55 -34.32 32.34
CA GLY A 392 -14.02 -35.69 32.56
C GLY A 392 -15.47 -35.96 32.14
N GLU A 393 -16.22 -34.95 31.68
CA GLU A 393 -17.55 -35.12 31.11
C GLU A 393 -17.48 -35.31 29.59
N MET A 394 -18.27 -36.23 29.05
CA MET A 394 -18.31 -36.52 27.61
C MET A 394 -19.06 -35.41 26.88
N VAL A 395 -18.39 -34.75 25.93
CA VAL A 395 -18.96 -33.66 25.13
C VAL A 395 -19.27 -34.12 23.71
N GLU A 396 -18.41 -34.95 23.12
CA GLU A 396 -18.67 -35.62 21.84
C GLU A 396 -18.39 -37.11 21.97
N ALA A 397 -19.40 -37.94 21.67
CA ALA A 397 -19.33 -39.39 21.81
C ALA A 397 -18.67 -40.05 20.59
N GLN A 398 -18.72 -39.39 19.43
CA GLN A 398 -18.10 -39.87 18.20
C GLN A 398 -17.61 -38.70 17.33
N LEU A 399 -16.37 -38.27 17.56
CA LEU A 399 -15.67 -37.32 16.71
C LEU A 399 -14.94 -38.07 15.60
N ASP A 400 -15.32 -37.84 14.35
CA ASP A 400 -14.83 -38.57 13.19
C ASP A 400 -13.46 -38.05 12.69
N PHE A 401 -12.59 -38.99 12.32
CA PHE A 401 -11.28 -38.72 11.73
C PHE A 401 -11.17 -39.50 10.43
N LEU A 402 -11.69 -38.90 9.37
CA LEU A 402 -11.80 -39.49 8.02
C LEU A 402 -10.44 -39.64 7.34
N PHE A 403 -10.34 -40.52 6.35
CA PHE A 403 -9.12 -40.76 5.58
C PHE A 403 -8.56 -39.47 4.92
N THR A 404 -7.25 -39.21 5.02
CA THR A 404 -6.60 -37.98 4.54
C THR A 404 -5.40 -38.29 3.62
N TYR A 405 -5.64 -38.38 2.30
CA TYR A 405 -4.62 -38.81 1.34
C TYR A 405 -4.74 -38.14 -0.04
N GLN A 406 -3.62 -37.93 -0.75
CA GLN A 406 -3.56 -37.39 -2.12
C GLN A 406 -2.64 -38.24 -3.04
N GLU A 407 -3.06 -38.48 -4.29
CA GLU A 407 -2.19 -39.05 -5.34
C GLU A 407 -1.28 -37.96 -5.94
N ASP A 408 0.02 -38.02 -5.70
CA ASP A 408 0.99 -37.07 -6.26
C ASP A 408 2.09 -37.81 -7.03
N GLY A 409 1.72 -38.39 -8.18
CA GLY A 409 2.55 -38.69 -9.35
C GLY A 409 3.74 -39.64 -9.24
N MET A 410 4.46 -39.74 -8.12
CA MET A 410 5.64 -40.60 -7.95
C MET A 410 5.88 -41.12 -6.52
N TRP A 411 5.22 -40.63 -5.44
CA TRP A 411 5.36 -41.21 -4.09
C TRP A 411 4.13 -41.03 -3.20
N TRP A 412 3.93 -41.98 -2.28
CA TRP A 412 2.78 -42.10 -1.38
C TRP A 412 2.97 -41.22 -0.11
N ARG A 413 2.23 -40.10 0.09
CA ARG A 413 2.41 -39.21 1.26
C ARG A 413 1.08 -38.88 2.01
N PRO A 414 1.04 -38.91 3.36
CA PRO A 414 -0.14 -38.52 4.16
C PRO A 414 -0.39 -37.00 4.13
N HIS A 415 -1.66 -36.57 4.18
CA HIS A 415 -2.05 -35.15 4.27
C HIS A 415 -2.66 -34.83 5.64
N TRP A 416 -2.38 -33.65 6.18
CA TRP A 416 -3.01 -33.16 7.42
C TRP A 416 -4.38 -32.55 7.12
N ALA A 417 -5.35 -32.74 8.00
CA ALA A 417 -6.68 -32.13 7.91
C ALA A 417 -7.18 -31.72 9.30
N LEU A 418 -8.23 -30.89 9.36
CA LEU A 418 -8.93 -30.59 10.62
C LEU A 418 -10.13 -31.51 10.83
N SER A 419 -10.43 -31.88 12.06
CA SER A 419 -11.69 -32.54 12.42
C SER A 419 -12.87 -31.56 12.30
N ASP A 420 -14.09 -32.09 12.41
CA ASP A 420 -15.26 -31.25 12.65
C ASP A 420 -15.08 -30.45 13.96
N ALA A 421 -15.65 -29.25 13.96
CA ALA A 421 -15.62 -28.34 15.09
C ALA A 421 -16.61 -28.78 16.17
N THR A 422 -16.16 -28.85 17.42
CA THR A 422 -17.01 -29.14 18.58
C THR A 422 -16.99 -27.96 19.55
N THR A 423 -18.16 -27.40 19.86
CA THR A 423 -18.28 -26.37 20.89
C THR A 423 -18.23 -27.01 22.27
N VAL A 424 -17.37 -26.49 23.15
CA VAL A 424 -17.21 -26.94 24.53
C VAL A 424 -17.36 -25.76 25.49
N HIS A 425 -17.83 -26.03 26.71
CA HIS A 425 -17.91 -25.04 27.77
C HIS A 425 -16.71 -25.15 28.71
N LEU A 426 -16.01 -24.04 28.96
CA LEU A 426 -14.87 -23.96 29.86
C LEU A 426 -15.24 -23.18 31.12
N SER A 427 -14.86 -23.72 32.28
CA SER A 427 -14.95 -23.02 33.57
C SER A 427 -13.76 -22.08 33.74
N GLU A 428 -13.91 -21.01 34.53
CA GLU A 428 -12.76 -20.17 34.93
C GLU A 428 -11.71 -21.02 35.66
N GLY A 429 -10.45 -20.89 35.27
CA GLY A 429 -9.32 -21.69 35.77
C GLY A 429 -8.88 -22.78 34.79
N ILE A 430 -8.24 -23.83 35.32
CA ILE A 430 -7.70 -24.93 34.51
C ILE A 430 -8.83 -25.92 34.17
N ASN A 431 -8.96 -26.23 32.88
CA ASN A 431 -9.86 -27.24 32.33
C ASN A 431 -9.03 -28.36 31.70
N THR A 432 -9.47 -29.60 31.80
CA THR A 432 -8.85 -30.73 31.09
C THR A 432 -9.61 -31.04 29.82
N ILE A 433 -8.91 -31.15 28.69
CA ILE A 433 -9.49 -31.59 27.41
C ILE A 433 -8.87 -32.92 27.05
N ARG A 434 -9.69 -33.97 26.91
CA ARG A 434 -9.21 -35.33 26.64
C ARG A 434 -9.84 -35.89 25.37
N LEU A 435 -8.99 -36.33 24.46
CA LEU A 435 -9.36 -37.13 23.29
C LEU A 435 -9.03 -38.60 23.59
N GLN A 436 -10.04 -39.49 23.63
CA GLN A 436 -9.85 -40.91 23.99
C GLN A 436 -10.60 -41.88 23.09
N GLN A 437 -10.19 -43.15 23.06
CA GLN A 437 -10.91 -44.19 22.30
C GLN A 437 -12.12 -44.75 23.08
N ASP A 438 -13.25 -45.00 22.40
CA ASP A 438 -14.45 -45.62 22.99
C ASP A 438 -14.23 -47.11 23.35
N TYR A 439 -14.64 -47.50 24.56
CA TYR A 439 -14.56 -48.87 25.10
C TYR A 439 -15.87 -49.66 25.03
N SER A 440 -16.99 -49.01 24.74
CA SER A 440 -18.31 -49.63 24.86
C SER A 440 -18.62 -50.69 23.79
N THR A 441 -17.78 -50.81 22.76
CA THR A 441 -17.97 -51.67 21.59
C THR A 441 -17.15 -52.96 21.58
N TYR A 442 -16.45 -53.32 22.68
CA TYR A 442 -15.72 -54.59 22.82
C TYR A 442 -16.55 -55.64 23.61
N PRO A 443 -17.42 -56.46 22.97
CA PRO A 443 -17.87 -57.69 23.60
C PRO A 443 -16.72 -58.73 23.57
N PRO A 444 -16.52 -59.49 24.67
CA PRO A 444 -15.55 -60.59 24.69
C PRO A 444 -15.97 -61.66 23.66
N GLY A 445 -14.98 -62.17 22.93
CA GLY A 445 -15.17 -62.86 21.65
C GLY A 445 -16.20 -64.00 21.65
N GLU A 446 -17.08 -63.96 20.66
CA GLU A 446 -17.79 -65.15 20.18
C GLU A 446 -16.94 -65.78 19.06
N GLN A 447 -16.41 -66.96 19.31
CA GLN A 447 -15.56 -67.67 18.36
C GLN A 447 -16.33 -68.04 17.09
N ALA A 448 -15.75 -67.67 15.94
CA ALA A 448 -16.19 -68.03 14.60
C ALA A 448 -16.37 -69.56 14.43
N ASN A 449 -17.61 -70.03 14.45
CA ASN A 449 -17.95 -71.45 14.26
C ASN A 449 -18.64 -71.74 12.91
N HIS A 450 -18.67 -70.76 11.98
CA HIS A 450 -19.28 -70.90 10.67
C HIS A 450 -18.21 -71.16 9.59
N THR A 451 -18.17 -72.38 9.06
CA THR A 451 -17.31 -72.76 7.93
C THR A 451 -17.88 -72.27 6.60
N LEU A 452 -16.99 -71.93 5.66
CA LEU A 452 -17.39 -71.57 4.29
C LEU A 452 -18.19 -72.71 3.65
N ASP A 453 -19.39 -72.38 3.15
CA ASP A 453 -20.31 -73.36 2.57
C ASP A 453 -20.80 -72.94 1.16
N TRP A 454 -21.16 -73.93 0.34
CA TRP A 454 -21.59 -73.76 -1.05
C TRP A 454 -23.10 -74.00 -1.17
N ILE A 455 -23.82 -72.93 -1.52
CA ILE A 455 -25.21 -72.99 -1.97
C ILE A 455 -25.26 -72.30 -3.34
N GLY A 456 -25.87 -72.93 -4.34
CA GLY A 456 -25.82 -72.47 -5.74
C GLY A 456 -26.42 -71.06 -5.97
N PRO A 457 -26.15 -70.44 -7.13
CA PRO A 457 -26.51 -69.04 -7.38
C PRO A 457 -28.01 -68.93 -7.69
N SER A 458 -28.83 -68.56 -6.68
CA SER A 458 -30.14 -67.86 -6.78
C SER A 458 -31.03 -68.14 -5.57
N SER A 459 -30.70 -67.55 -4.41
CA SER A 459 -31.68 -67.37 -3.33
C SER A 459 -31.54 -65.98 -2.77
N ASN A 460 -32.67 -65.32 -2.50
CA ASN A 460 -32.69 -64.27 -1.47
C ASN A 460 -32.56 -64.99 -0.12
N ASP A 461 -31.96 -64.35 0.89
CA ASP A 461 -31.76 -64.91 2.25
C ASP A 461 -30.53 -65.84 2.37
N ILE A 462 -29.41 -65.51 1.72
CA ILE A 462 -28.12 -66.24 1.84
C ILE A 462 -27.54 -66.03 3.25
N ALA A 463 -27.27 -67.13 3.96
CA ALA A 463 -26.82 -67.09 5.34
C ALA A 463 -25.32 -66.76 5.47
N ARG A 464 -24.88 -66.46 6.69
CA ARG A 464 -23.49 -66.11 7.01
C ARG A 464 -22.52 -67.20 6.51
N CYS A 465 -21.42 -66.77 5.88
CA CYS A 465 -20.36 -67.61 5.32
C CYS A 465 -20.74 -68.44 4.07
N GLN A 466 -21.88 -68.12 3.44
CA GLN A 466 -22.31 -68.73 2.18
C GLN A 466 -22.01 -67.84 0.98
N ARG A 467 -21.66 -68.47 -0.14
CA ARG A 467 -21.24 -67.84 -1.39
C ARG A 467 -22.45 -67.50 -2.28
N GLY A 468 -22.38 -66.43 -3.08
CA GLY A 468 -23.28 -66.24 -4.23
C GLY A 468 -24.03 -64.90 -4.29
N CYS A 469 -23.84 -64.02 -3.30
CA CYS A 469 -24.49 -62.71 -3.31
C CYS A 469 -23.92 -61.80 -4.42
N SER A 470 -24.78 -60.97 -4.99
CA SER A 470 -24.40 -59.91 -5.94
C SER A 470 -24.60 -58.52 -5.32
N SER A 471 -25.52 -58.40 -4.36
CA SER A 471 -25.84 -57.22 -3.57
C SER A 471 -26.18 -57.62 -2.13
N ASP A 472 -26.27 -56.64 -1.24
CA ASP A 472 -26.62 -56.88 0.17
C ASP A 472 -28.01 -57.51 0.30
N ASP A 473 -28.93 -57.22 -0.62
CA ASP A 473 -30.30 -57.75 -0.64
C ASP A 473 -30.38 -59.28 -0.88
N ASP A 474 -29.29 -59.89 -1.35
CA ASP A 474 -29.21 -61.34 -1.52
C ASP A 474 -28.94 -62.06 -0.18
N CYS A 475 -28.49 -61.34 0.85
CA CYS A 475 -28.12 -61.88 2.14
C CYS A 475 -29.30 -61.91 3.13
N ALA A 476 -29.22 -62.81 4.13
CA ALA A 476 -30.17 -62.80 5.23
C ALA A 476 -30.09 -61.51 6.06
N GLU A 477 -31.16 -61.18 6.78
CA GLU A 477 -31.26 -59.94 7.58
C GLU A 477 -30.00 -59.72 8.45
N ASP A 478 -29.53 -58.47 8.50
CA ASP A 478 -28.31 -58.01 9.19
C ASP A 478 -26.96 -58.51 8.63
N LEU A 479 -26.95 -59.13 7.44
CA LEU A 479 -25.73 -59.50 6.70
C LEU A 479 -25.55 -58.61 5.46
N TYR A 480 -24.30 -58.49 5.01
CA TYR A 480 -23.97 -57.77 3.78
C TYR A 480 -23.14 -58.63 2.83
N CYS A 481 -23.13 -58.26 1.55
CA CYS A 481 -22.44 -59.00 0.52
C CYS A 481 -20.97 -58.59 0.43
N PHE A 482 -20.08 -59.42 0.97
CA PHE A 482 -18.63 -59.25 0.87
C PHE A 482 -18.16 -59.57 -0.55
N ARG A 483 -17.85 -58.53 -1.33
CA ARG A 483 -17.39 -58.65 -2.72
C ARG A 483 -15.87 -58.82 -2.79
N ARG A 484 -15.40 -59.74 -3.64
CA ARG A 484 -13.96 -59.94 -3.87
C ARG A 484 -13.50 -59.27 -5.16
N ALA A 485 -12.37 -58.56 -5.08
CA ALA A 485 -11.63 -58.07 -6.24
C ALA A 485 -10.33 -58.87 -6.43
N ASN A 486 -10.01 -59.23 -7.68
CA ASN A 486 -8.65 -59.57 -8.15
C ASN A 486 -8.00 -60.92 -7.76
N TYR A 487 -8.74 -62.03 -7.67
CA TYR A 487 -8.19 -63.41 -7.66
C TYR A 487 -7.23 -63.81 -6.50
N VAL A 488 -6.98 -62.95 -5.51
CA VAL A 488 -6.11 -63.28 -4.36
C VAL A 488 -6.89 -64.07 -3.30
N PRO A 489 -6.37 -65.18 -2.75
CA PRO A 489 -7.03 -65.90 -1.65
C PRO A 489 -7.26 -64.96 -0.45
N SER A 490 -8.52 -64.73 -0.11
CA SER A 490 -8.92 -63.85 1.01
C SER A 490 -9.73 -64.65 2.01
N ARG A 491 -9.54 -64.36 3.30
CA ARG A 491 -10.41 -64.85 4.37
C ARG A 491 -11.71 -64.04 4.35
N VAL A 492 -12.86 -64.70 4.51
CA VAL A 492 -14.14 -64.01 4.67
C VAL A 492 -14.30 -63.64 6.15
N PRO A 493 -14.56 -62.36 6.49
CA PRO A 493 -14.80 -61.91 7.88
C PRO A 493 -15.80 -62.78 8.61
N GLY A 494 -15.57 -63.08 9.90
CA GLY A 494 -16.45 -63.96 10.68
C GLY A 494 -16.53 -65.45 10.28
N CYS A 495 -15.79 -65.91 9.27
CA CYS A 495 -15.91 -67.26 8.70
C CYS A 495 -14.61 -68.09 8.81
N ASN A 496 -14.76 -69.42 8.84
CA ASN A 496 -13.66 -70.37 8.90
C ASN A 496 -13.41 -71.07 7.55
N GLY A 497 -12.15 -71.10 7.11
CA GLY A 497 -11.73 -71.60 5.80
C GLY A 497 -11.12 -70.52 4.89
N THR A 498 -10.39 -70.95 3.87
CA THR A 498 -9.80 -70.10 2.83
C THR A 498 -10.42 -70.44 1.48
N THR A 499 -10.74 -69.40 0.71
CA THR A 499 -11.39 -69.57 -0.60
C THR A 499 -10.38 -70.05 -1.65
N THR A 500 -10.68 -71.17 -2.33
CA THR A 500 -9.83 -71.74 -3.38
C THR A 500 -10.38 -71.38 -4.77
N ARG A 501 -9.83 -70.30 -5.33
CA ARG A 501 -9.77 -70.01 -6.79
C ARG A 501 -11.00 -69.60 -7.61
N GLU A 502 -12.11 -69.20 -7.04
CA GLU A 502 -13.22 -68.62 -7.84
C GLU A 502 -13.69 -67.25 -7.31
N MET A 503 -14.20 -66.39 -8.20
CA MET A 503 -14.69 -65.01 -7.93
C MET A 503 -16.02 -64.96 -7.18
N SER A 504 -16.14 -65.74 -6.10
CA SER A 504 -17.30 -65.78 -5.18
C SER A 504 -17.36 -64.61 -4.20
N ASN A 505 -18.47 -63.86 -4.16
CA ASN A 505 -18.85 -63.02 -3.03
C ASN A 505 -19.56 -63.86 -1.96
N TYR A 506 -19.53 -63.42 -0.70
CA TYR A 506 -20.09 -64.17 0.43
C TYR A 506 -20.92 -63.26 1.34
N CYS A 507 -22.01 -63.77 1.92
CA CYS A 507 -22.75 -63.03 2.95
C CYS A 507 -22.04 -63.14 4.30
N THR A 508 -21.79 -62.01 4.95
CA THR A 508 -21.20 -61.99 6.29
C THR A 508 -21.72 -60.81 7.12
N THR A 509 -21.49 -60.87 8.43
CA THR A 509 -21.85 -59.77 9.34
C THR A 509 -20.98 -58.55 9.03
N ARG A 510 -21.52 -57.34 9.21
CA ARG A 510 -20.71 -56.13 9.33
C ARG A 510 -19.89 -56.22 10.61
N GLU A 511 -18.82 -57.01 10.58
CA GLU A 511 -17.72 -56.77 11.50
C GLU A 511 -17.19 -55.39 11.13
N TYR A 512 -17.54 -54.38 11.93
CA TYR A 512 -16.78 -53.15 11.99
C TYR A 512 -15.37 -53.57 12.44
N HIS A 513 -14.55 -53.97 11.47
CA HIS A 513 -13.12 -54.09 11.65
C HIS A 513 -12.60 -52.67 11.82
N PHE A 514 -12.78 -52.13 13.03
CA PHE A 514 -11.98 -51.02 13.51
C PHE A 514 -10.53 -51.44 13.35
N SER A 515 -9.85 -50.85 12.38
CA SER A 515 -8.40 -50.92 12.27
C SER A 515 -7.86 -50.44 13.62
N ARG A 516 -7.20 -51.35 14.33
CA ARG A 516 -6.71 -51.07 15.67
C ARG A 516 -5.53 -50.08 15.53
N GLY A 517 -5.79 -48.81 15.85
CA GLY A 517 -4.90 -47.65 15.77
C GLY A 517 -5.72 -46.37 15.66
N GLY A 518 -5.48 -45.35 16.50
CA GLY A 518 -6.16 -44.05 16.43
C GLY A 518 -5.64 -43.16 15.29
N PRO A 519 -6.27 -42.00 15.00
CA PRO A 519 -5.73 -41.03 14.03
C PRO A 519 -4.39 -40.47 14.51
N THR A 520 -3.48 -40.11 13.60
CA THR A 520 -2.30 -39.34 13.98
C THR A 520 -2.74 -37.92 14.31
N ILE A 521 -2.42 -37.39 15.49
CA ILE A 521 -2.80 -36.03 15.91
C ILE A 521 -1.55 -35.15 15.94
N ASP A 522 -1.65 -33.99 15.29
CA ASP A 522 -0.61 -32.96 15.28
C ASP A 522 -0.86 -31.94 16.40
N TYR A 523 -2.02 -31.29 16.41
CA TYR A 523 -2.40 -30.37 17.47
C TYR A 523 -3.90 -30.32 17.71
N MET A 524 -4.28 -29.83 18.88
CA MET A 524 -5.63 -29.36 19.19
C MET A 524 -5.70 -27.85 18.96
N ARG A 525 -6.65 -27.45 18.14
CA ARG A 525 -7.03 -26.08 17.83
C ARG A 525 -8.16 -25.65 18.77
N MET A 526 -8.07 -24.45 19.35
CA MET A 526 -9.14 -23.90 20.16
C MET A 526 -9.40 -22.42 19.86
N GLU A 527 -10.64 -22.07 19.57
CA GLU A 527 -11.09 -20.69 19.38
C GLU A 527 -11.97 -20.23 20.55
N GLY A 528 -11.95 -18.93 20.87
CA GLY A 528 -12.76 -18.38 21.96
C GLY A 528 -12.11 -18.46 23.35
N LEU A 529 -10.79 -18.70 23.44
CA LEU A 529 -10.02 -18.62 24.68
C LEU A 529 -9.54 -17.19 24.94
N PRO A 530 -10.04 -16.46 25.97
CA PRO A 530 -9.47 -15.19 26.36
C PRO A 530 -8.10 -15.42 27.02
N SER A 531 -7.02 -14.84 26.51
CA SER A 531 -5.63 -14.94 27.05
C SER A 531 -5.32 -13.87 28.10
N VAL A 532 -6.24 -12.93 28.28
CA VAL A 532 -6.18 -11.83 29.26
C VAL A 532 -7.59 -11.58 29.78
N ALA A 533 -7.73 -11.16 31.04
CA ALA A 533 -9.00 -10.71 31.57
C ALA A 533 -9.63 -9.63 30.66
N PRO A 534 -10.95 -9.64 30.43
CA PRO A 534 -11.60 -8.63 29.60
C PRO A 534 -11.28 -7.24 30.15
N PRO A 535 -10.99 -6.24 29.28
CA PRO A 535 -10.71 -4.90 29.74
C PRO A 535 -11.87 -4.40 30.60
N THR A 536 -11.56 -3.87 31.78
CA THR A 536 -12.52 -3.06 32.53
C THR A 536 -13.02 -1.94 31.63
N ALA A 537 -14.31 -1.61 31.69
CA ALA A 537 -14.97 -0.59 30.85
C ALA A 537 -14.32 0.82 30.88
N ASP A 538 -13.32 1.04 31.74
CA ASP A 538 -12.60 2.29 31.99
C ASP A 538 -11.11 2.29 31.54
N GLY A 539 -10.66 1.34 30.72
CA GLY A 539 -9.29 1.35 30.16
C GLY A 539 -9.00 2.54 29.21
N PRO A 540 -7.72 2.94 29.01
CA PRO A 540 -7.36 4.01 28.09
C PRO A 540 -7.76 3.64 26.65
N ARG A 541 -8.58 4.49 26.01
CA ARG A 541 -9.03 4.28 24.63
C ARG A 541 -8.02 4.90 23.67
N TYR A 542 -7.17 4.06 23.09
CA TYR A 542 -6.28 4.47 22.01
C TYR A 542 -7.06 4.56 20.70
N ARG A 543 -7.01 5.71 20.02
CA ARG A 543 -7.72 5.92 18.75
C ARG A 543 -7.08 6.98 17.87
N PHE A 544 -7.32 6.89 16.58
CA PHE A 544 -6.87 7.87 15.58
C PHE A 544 -7.84 7.92 14.37
N PRO A 545 -7.88 9.03 13.61
CA PRO A 545 -8.68 9.11 12.38
C PRO A 545 -8.27 8.04 11.37
N ASN A 546 -9.23 7.36 10.76
CA ASN A 546 -8.96 6.28 9.82
C ASN A 546 -8.24 6.82 8.57
N PRO A 547 -7.00 6.38 8.31
CA PRO A 547 -6.22 6.87 7.19
C PRO A 547 -6.83 6.45 5.85
N LEU A 548 -6.60 7.30 4.85
CA LEU A 548 -7.01 7.04 3.48
C LEU A 548 -5.87 6.32 2.76
N GLN A 549 -6.22 5.22 2.11
CA GLN A 549 -5.33 4.41 1.29
C GLN A 549 -5.49 4.81 -0.18
N PHE A 550 -4.36 5.13 -0.80
CA PHE A 550 -4.23 5.33 -2.23
C PHE A 550 -3.64 4.05 -2.84
N MET A 551 -4.17 3.64 -3.99
CA MET A 551 -3.93 2.33 -4.62
C MET A 551 -4.41 1.16 -3.74
N GLY A 552 -4.89 0.10 -4.37
CA GLY A 552 -5.21 -1.13 -3.66
C GLY A 552 -3.98 -1.79 -3.05
N LEU A 553 -4.15 -2.62 -2.03
CA LEU A 553 -3.06 -3.45 -1.46
C LEU A 553 -2.81 -4.71 -2.29
N LEU A 554 -3.74 -5.07 -3.19
CA LEU A 554 -3.66 -6.27 -4.00
C LEU A 554 -2.73 -6.04 -5.21
N GLN A 555 -1.51 -6.56 -5.10
CA GLN A 555 -0.46 -6.37 -6.10
C GLN A 555 -0.77 -7.07 -7.44
N ASP A 556 -0.32 -6.44 -8.53
CA ASP A 556 -0.26 -7.02 -9.87
C ASP A 556 1.15 -7.53 -10.19
N ASP A 557 1.60 -8.59 -9.51
CA ASP A 557 3.01 -9.04 -9.57
C ASP A 557 3.50 -9.49 -10.95
N ARG A 558 2.57 -9.71 -11.89
CA ARG A 558 2.89 -10.23 -13.23
C ARG A 558 2.70 -9.20 -14.34
N GLY A 559 2.18 -8.01 -14.01
CA GLY A 559 1.91 -6.95 -14.98
C GLY A 559 0.89 -7.35 -16.05
N ASP A 560 0.03 -8.33 -15.74
CA ASP A 560 -1.02 -8.84 -16.62
C ASP A 560 -2.32 -8.03 -16.48
N GLY A 561 -2.33 -7.01 -15.60
CA GLY A 561 -3.48 -6.15 -15.35
C GLY A 561 -4.53 -6.79 -14.47
N SER A 562 -4.27 -7.94 -13.84
CA SER A 562 -5.25 -8.68 -13.03
C SER A 562 -5.33 -8.21 -11.57
N GLY A 563 -4.37 -7.41 -11.09
CA GLY A 563 -4.36 -6.80 -9.75
C GLY A 563 -4.90 -5.36 -9.67
N GLU A 564 -5.00 -4.83 -8.45
CA GLU A 564 -5.43 -3.44 -8.19
C GLU A 564 -4.32 -2.42 -8.43
N THR A 565 -3.07 -2.88 -8.52
CA THR A 565 -1.88 -2.03 -8.73
C THR A 565 -1.31 -2.18 -10.15
N ASN A 566 -2.15 -2.06 -11.17
CA ASN A 566 -1.68 -2.01 -12.55
C ASN A 566 -1.20 -0.59 -12.95
N GLU A 567 -0.40 -0.48 -14.02
CA GLU A 567 0.19 0.80 -14.47
C GLU A 567 -0.87 1.88 -14.75
N ARG A 568 -2.00 1.47 -15.33
CA ARG A 568 -3.10 2.36 -15.66
C ARG A 568 -3.68 3.00 -14.40
N ASP A 569 -4.09 2.19 -13.42
CA ASP A 569 -4.68 2.66 -12.17
C ASP A 569 -3.67 3.51 -11.40
N ALA A 570 -2.37 3.13 -11.42
CA ALA A 570 -1.29 3.91 -10.83
C ALA A 570 -1.15 5.30 -11.47
N ARG A 571 -1.21 5.41 -12.81
CA ARG A 571 -1.17 6.70 -13.50
C ARG A 571 -2.35 7.59 -13.11
N TYR A 572 -3.56 7.04 -13.06
CA TYR A 572 -4.76 7.81 -12.73
C TYR A 572 -4.80 8.25 -11.26
N MET A 573 -4.42 7.37 -10.34
CA MET A 573 -4.33 7.76 -8.93
C MET A 573 -3.20 8.77 -8.69
N THR A 574 -2.06 8.64 -9.39
CA THR A 574 -0.97 9.62 -9.32
C THR A 574 -1.45 10.99 -9.79
N GLU A 575 -2.14 11.06 -10.94
CA GLU A 575 -2.70 12.31 -11.45
C GLU A 575 -3.71 12.91 -10.47
N ALA A 576 -4.58 12.08 -9.87
CA ALA A 576 -5.53 12.52 -8.85
C ALA A 576 -4.85 13.07 -7.59
N ILE A 577 -3.77 12.42 -7.13
CA ILE A 577 -2.94 12.89 -6.01
C ILE A 577 -2.27 14.22 -6.35
N VAL A 578 -1.67 14.34 -7.54
CA VAL A 578 -1.06 15.59 -7.99
C VAL A 578 -2.12 16.70 -8.03
N GLN A 579 -3.30 16.42 -8.57
CA GLN A 579 -4.41 17.36 -8.59
C GLN A 579 -4.87 17.73 -7.18
N HIS A 580 -4.90 16.77 -6.25
CA HIS A 580 -5.21 17.02 -4.83
C HIS A 580 -4.18 17.97 -4.21
N TYR A 581 -2.88 17.73 -4.42
CA TYR A 581 -1.81 18.61 -3.95
C TYR A 581 -1.87 19.99 -4.59
N VAL A 582 -2.02 20.09 -5.91
CA VAL A 582 -2.16 21.38 -6.63
C VAL A 582 -3.33 22.20 -6.06
N ASN A 583 -4.43 21.51 -5.76
CA ASN A 583 -5.61 22.12 -5.19
C ASN A 583 -5.56 22.22 -3.66
N HIS A 584 -4.50 21.84 -2.97
CA HIS A 584 -4.46 21.99 -1.52
C HIS A 584 -4.40 23.49 -1.15
N GLN A 585 -5.10 23.92 -0.09
CA GLN A 585 -5.19 25.33 0.28
C GLN A 585 -3.81 25.96 0.57
N ASN A 586 -2.86 25.16 1.07
CA ASN A 586 -1.49 25.59 1.35
C ASN A 586 -0.61 25.72 0.10
N THR A 587 -1.03 25.19 -1.06
CA THR A 587 -0.18 25.14 -2.25
C THR A 587 0.06 26.51 -2.83
N ALA A 588 -0.98 27.33 -3.00
CA ALA A 588 -0.84 28.69 -3.52
C ALA A 588 0.14 29.55 -2.69
N PRO A 589 0.00 29.69 -1.35
CA PRO A 589 0.95 30.48 -0.56
C PRO A 589 2.35 29.84 -0.49
N PHE A 590 2.45 28.52 -0.40
CA PHE A 590 3.74 27.82 -0.36
C PHE A 590 4.53 28.02 -1.66
N LEU A 591 3.88 27.75 -2.80
CA LEU A 591 4.48 27.91 -4.12
C LEU A 591 4.84 29.38 -4.37
N CYS A 592 3.94 30.32 -4.07
CA CYS A 592 4.21 31.75 -4.22
C CYS A 592 5.41 32.21 -3.40
N HIS A 593 5.54 31.75 -2.15
CA HIS A 593 6.70 32.08 -1.34
C HIS A 593 8.00 31.61 -2.00
N LYS A 594 8.06 30.37 -2.53
CA LYS A 594 9.24 29.85 -3.22
C LYS A 594 9.50 30.50 -4.59
N LEU A 595 8.46 30.81 -5.36
CA LEU A 595 8.61 31.50 -6.63
C LEU A 595 9.14 32.93 -6.41
N ILE A 596 8.64 33.66 -5.43
CA ILE A 596 9.15 35.01 -5.14
C ILE A 596 10.64 34.97 -4.75
N GLN A 597 11.06 33.95 -3.98
CA GLN A 597 12.49 33.71 -3.69
C GLN A 597 13.33 33.60 -4.96
N ARG A 598 12.82 32.95 -6.01
CA ARG A 598 13.53 32.79 -7.29
C ARG A 598 13.48 34.03 -8.19
N TYR A 599 12.43 34.83 -8.09
CA TYR A 599 12.22 35.99 -8.97
C TYR A 599 12.76 37.31 -8.41
N GLY A 600 13.27 37.36 -7.18
CA GLY A 600 14.08 38.50 -6.75
C GLY A 600 14.04 38.89 -5.28
N SER A 601 13.32 38.19 -4.40
CA SER A 601 13.32 38.51 -2.97
C SER A 601 13.45 37.27 -2.10
N SER A 602 14.57 37.11 -1.39
CA SER A 602 14.80 35.97 -0.50
C SER A 602 13.82 35.97 0.69
N ASN A 603 13.32 37.14 1.08
CA ASN A 603 12.48 37.36 2.26
C ASN A 603 11.19 38.13 1.92
N PRO A 604 10.26 37.53 1.15
CA PRO A 604 9.05 38.23 0.73
C PRO A 604 8.12 38.53 1.89
N SER A 605 7.45 39.69 1.87
CA SER A 605 6.47 39.99 2.90
C SER A 605 5.21 39.11 2.78
N ARG A 606 4.47 38.98 3.88
CA ARG A 606 3.15 38.31 3.88
C ARG A 606 2.18 38.93 2.88
N LYS A 607 2.30 40.23 2.60
CA LYS A 607 1.45 40.94 1.65
C LYS A 607 1.76 40.51 0.22
N HIS A 608 3.04 40.43 -0.14
CA HIS A 608 3.47 40.00 -1.48
C HIS A 608 3.09 38.54 -1.74
N VAL A 609 3.33 37.65 -0.77
CA VAL A 609 2.88 36.24 -0.85
C VAL A 609 1.36 36.16 -1.02
N LYS A 610 0.58 36.97 -0.29
CA LYS A 610 -0.88 37.01 -0.41
C LYS A 610 -1.34 37.50 -1.79
N ALA A 611 -0.69 38.53 -2.36
CA ALA A 611 -1.02 39.03 -3.68
C ALA A 611 -0.77 37.99 -4.77
N CYS A 612 0.39 37.32 -4.72
CA CYS A 612 0.72 36.20 -5.60
C CYS A 612 -0.28 35.04 -5.43
N ALA A 613 -0.56 34.62 -4.19
CA ALA A 613 -1.48 33.51 -3.93
C ALA A 613 -2.89 33.80 -4.46
N ARG A 614 -3.37 35.04 -4.32
CA ARG A 614 -4.65 35.47 -4.90
C ARG A 614 -4.64 35.41 -6.43
N ALA A 615 -3.56 35.83 -7.07
CA ALA A 615 -3.42 35.74 -8.52
C ALA A 615 -3.37 34.28 -9.01
N PHE A 616 -2.69 33.41 -8.27
CA PHE A 616 -2.67 31.96 -8.53
C PHE A 616 -4.07 31.35 -8.41
N ILE A 617 -4.81 31.68 -7.35
CA ILE A 617 -6.15 31.12 -7.11
C ILE A 617 -7.17 31.63 -8.13
N THR A 618 -7.20 32.95 -8.38
CA THR A 618 -8.18 33.58 -9.27
C THR A 618 -7.83 33.47 -10.74
N GLY A 619 -6.59 33.11 -11.06
CA GLY A 619 -6.08 33.06 -12.42
C GLY A 619 -5.96 34.43 -13.10
N THR A 620 -6.05 35.52 -12.35
CA THR A 620 -6.00 36.89 -12.89
C THR A 620 -5.18 37.83 -12.01
N PHE A 621 -4.47 38.76 -12.64
CA PHE A 621 -3.79 39.85 -11.95
C PHE A 621 -3.84 41.11 -12.79
N THR A 622 -4.27 42.24 -12.21
CA THR A 622 -4.36 43.52 -12.93
C THR A 622 -3.38 44.52 -12.33
N SER A 623 -2.53 45.09 -13.17
CA SER A 623 -1.62 46.18 -12.79
C SER A 623 -1.54 47.20 -13.91
N ASN A 624 -1.60 48.49 -13.57
CA ASN A 624 -1.57 49.61 -14.52
C ASN A 624 -2.56 49.48 -15.69
N GLY A 625 -3.76 48.95 -15.42
CA GLY A 625 -4.81 48.76 -16.42
C GLY A 625 -4.63 47.55 -17.35
N VAL A 626 -3.55 46.79 -17.21
CA VAL A 626 -3.30 45.55 -17.94
C VAL A 626 -3.66 44.35 -17.05
N THR A 627 -4.45 43.42 -17.58
CA THR A 627 -4.82 42.18 -16.88
C THR A 627 -4.07 41.00 -17.47
N PHE A 628 -3.44 40.22 -16.61
CA PHE A 628 -2.68 39.02 -16.93
C PHE A 628 -3.43 37.77 -16.45
N GLY A 629 -3.30 36.68 -17.20
CA GLY A 629 -3.91 35.39 -16.87
C GLY A 629 -5.12 35.02 -17.71
N ASP A 630 -5.60 33.79 -17.52
CA ASP A 630 -6.68 33.15 -18.25
C ASP A 630 -7.93 32.89 -17.40
N GLY A 631 -7.94 33.40 -16.16
CA GLY A 631 -9.05 33.21 -15.22
C GLY A 631 -9.15 31.81 -14.62
N LYS A 632 -8.13 30.96 -14.82
CA LYS A 632 -8.09 29.60 -14.29
C LYS A 632 -7.16 29.51 -13.07
N TYR A 633 -7.55 28.67 -12.11
CA TYR A 633 -6.70 28.34 -10.96
C TYR A 633 -5.34 27.83 -11.44
N GLY A 634 -4.26 28.32 -10.84
CA GLY A 634 -2.90 27.96 -11.20
C GLY A 634 -2.32 28.72 -12.40
N SER A 635 -2.96 29.81 -12.86
CA SER A 635 -2.47 30.60 -13.99
C SER A 635 -1.07 31.18 -13.73
N LEU A 636 -0.05 30.62 -14.38
CA LEU A 636 1.34 31.08 -14.24
C LEU A 636 1.52 32.51 -14.74
N ALA A 637 0.78 32.92 -15.77
CA ALA A 637 0.84 34.29 -16.29
C ALA A 637 0.38 35.31 -15.24
N ALA A 638 -0.76 35.07 -14.56
CA ALA A 638 -1.23 35.92 -13.47
C ALA A 638 -0.27 35.88 -12.27
N THR A 639 0.20 34.69 -11.92
CA THR A 639 1.10 34.46 -10.78
C THR A 639 2.43 35.19 -10.94
N ILE A 640 3.10 35.01 -12.07
CA ILE A 640 4.40 35.67 -12.36
C ILE A 640 4.22 37.18 -12.47
N ALA A 641 3.14 37.66 -13.10
CA ALA A 641 2.85 39.09 -13.15
C ALA A 641 2.66 39.70 -11.75
N ALA A 642 1.94 39.00 -10.86
CA ALA A 642 1.78 39.41 -9.47
C ALA A 642 3.10 39.42 -8.69
N ILE A 643 4.06 38.58 -9.06
CA ILE A 643 5.39 38.59 -8.46
C ILE A 643 6.18 39.80 -8.97
N LEU A 644 6.40 39.90 -10.28
CA LEU A 644 7.32 40.85 -10.91
C LEU A 644 6.83 42.31 -10.88
N LEU A 645 5.52 42.53 -10.80
CA LEU A 645 4.93 43.86 -10.78
C LEU A 645 4.53 44.32 -9.37
N ASP A 646 4.87 43.55 -8.33
CA ASP A 646 4.65 43.98 -6.95
C ASP A 646 5.61 45.12 -6.59
N LYS A 647 5.12 46.03 -5.75
CA LYS A 647 5.90 47.18 -5.28
C LYS A 647 7.14 46.77 -4.50
N GLU A 648 7.15 45.58 -3.89
CA GLU A 648 8.32 45.04 -3.20
C GLU A 648 9.51 44.74 -4.13
N LEU A 649 9.26 44.49 -5.43
CA LEU A 649 10.34 44.28 -6.41
C LEU A 649 10.63 45.53 -7.26
N THR A 650 9.68 46.46 -7.39
CA THR A 650 9.83 47.62 -8.29
C THR A 650 10.18 48.93 -7.57
N SER A 651 10.11 48.98 -6.24
CA SER A 651 10.29 50.23 -5.48
C SER A 651 11.77 50.56 -5.25
N VAL A 652 12.22 51.70 -5.79
CA VAL A 652 13.57 52.25 -5.58
C VAL A 652 13.88 52.59 -4.10
N VAL A 653 12.87 52.71 -3.24
CA VAL A 653 13.08 52.97 -1.81
C VAL A 653 13.67 51.74 -1.12
N LEU A 654 13.34 50.54 -1.60
CA LEU A 654 13.79 49.28 -1.02
C LEU A 654 15.27 48.98 -1.35
N ASP A 655 15.87 49.65 -2.33
CA ASP A 655 17.32 49.55 -2.59
C ASP A 655 18.18 49.99 -1.41
N ARG A 656 17.62 50.76 -0.47
CA ARG A 656 18.31 51.16 0.78
C ARG A 656 18.12 50.18 1.93
N ASP A 657 17.22 49.20 1.79
CA ASP A 657 16.97 48.21 2.83
C ASP A 657 17.94 47.02 2.64
N PRO A 658 18.88 46.78 3.58
CA PRO A 658 19.83 45.68 3.48
C PRO A 658 19.18 44.29 3.56
N ALA A 659 17.91 44.20 3.97
CA ALA A 659 17.14 42.96 4.01
C ALA A 659 16.33 42.70 2.73
N ALA A 660 16.23 43.69 1.83
CA ALA A 660 15.45 43.57 0.60
C ALA A 660 16.27 42.96 -0.55
N GLY A 661 15.57 42.24 -1.42
CA GLY A 661 16.16 41.59 -2.59
C GLY A 661 16.64 40.16 -2.32
N ALA A 662 17.45 39.66 -3.25
CA ALA A 662 18.06 38.33 -3.18
C ALA A 662 19.48 38.37 -3.72
N MET A 663 20.34 37.47 -3.25
CA MET A 663 21.62 37.22 -3.88
C MET A 663 21.37 36.50 -5.20
N ARG A 664 22.01 36.94 -6.28
CA ARG A 664 21.87 36.28 -7.58
C ARG A 664 22.79 35.06 -7.67
N GLU A 665 22.24 33.95 -8.17
CA GLU A 665 22.98 32.70 -8.36
C GLU A 665 24.19 32.90 -9.32
N PRO A 666 25.35 32.27 -9.06
CA PRO A 666 26.55 32.40 -9.91
C PRO A 666 26.29 32.09 -11.40
N LEU A 667 25.56 31.02 -11.70
CA LEU A 667 25.21 30.65 -13.08
C LEU A 667 24.37 31.74 -13.75
N LEU A 668 23.39 32.31 -13.03
CA LEU A 668 22.56 33.40 -13.56
C LEU A 668 23.35 34.68 -13.80
N LYS A 669 24.41 34.96 -13.04
CA LYS A 669 25.32 36.09 -13.29
C LYS A 669 26.13 35.87 -14.58
N VAL A 670 26.66 34.65 -14.80
CA VAL A 670 27.37 34.32 -16.05
C VAL A 670 26.44 34.44 -17.25
N VAL A 671 25.25 33.85 -17.19
CA VAL A 671 24.26 33.94 -18.28
C VAL A 671 23.83 35.39 -18.54
N ALA A 672 23.66 36.20 -17.49
CA ALA A 672 23.32 37.62 -17.64
C ALA A 672 24.40 38.41 -18.37
N SER A 673 25.66 38.25 -17.99
CA SER A 673 26.76 38.94 -18.66
C SER A 673 26.89 38.51 -20.12
N MET A 674 26.71 37.23 -20.44
CA MET A 674 26.69 36.75 -21.82
C MET A 674 25.55 37.38 -22.65
N ARG A 675 24.34 37.44 -22.08
CA ARG A 675 23.16 38.03 -22.75
C ARG A 675 23.28 39.54 -22.94
N ASN A 676 23.85 40.25 -21.97
CA ASN A 676 23.90 41.71 -21.96
C ASN A 676 25.12 42.28 -22.69
N LEU A 677 26.12 41.46 -23.02
CA LEU A 677 27.37 41.89 -23.68
C LEU A 677 27.55 41.28 -25.08
N ASP A 678 26.45 40.92 -25.74
CA ASP A 678 26.42 40.31 -27.08
C ASP A 678 27.46 39.19 -27.21
N PHE A 679 27.37 38.17 -26.37
CA PHE A 679 28.29 37.05 -26.45
C PHE A 679 28.20 36.35 -27.80
N ILE A 680 29.32 36.26 -28.51
CA ILE A 680 29.45 35.53 -29.77
C ILE A 680 30.13 34.20 -29.49
N LEU A 681 29.48 33.14 -29.95
CA LEU A 681 30.07 31.80 -29.99
C LEU A 681 31.02 31.71 -31.19
N SER A 682 32.19 31.13 -30.99
CA SER A 682 33.17 30.88 -32.06
C SER A 682 32.57 29.93 -33.09
N ASP A 683 32.86 30.13 -34.39
CA ASP A 683 32.36 29.29 -35.49
C ASP A 683 32.74 27.79 -35.37
N ARG A 684 33.61 27.45 -34.41
CA ARG A 684 34.06 26.09 -34.10
C ARG A 684 33.18 25.38 -33.06
N GLU A 685 32.22 26.08 -32.46
CA GLU A 685 31.34 25.55 -31.43
C GLU A 685 29.88 25.59 -31.88
N ASP A 686 29.13 24.56 -31.51
CA ASP A 686 27.69 24.50 -31.77
C ASP A 686 26.85 24.99 -30.58
N THR A 687 27.44 25.01 -29.37
CA THR A 687 26.76 25.37 -28.12
C THR A 687 27.72 26.04 -27.14
N VAL A 688 27.20 26.92 -26.27
CA VAL A 688 27.96 27.45 -25.13
C VAL A 688 28.20 26.33 -24.11
N LYS A 689 29.47 26.13 -23.73
CA LYS A 689 29.89 25.13 -22.74
C LYS A 689 30.65 25.82 -21.61
N ILE A 690 30.20 25.65 -20.38
CA ILE A 690 30.94 26.07 -19.18
C ILE A 690 31.60 24.83 -18.61
N TYR A 691 32.91 24.75 -18.71
CA TYR A 691 33.68 23.58 -18.28
C TYR A 691 33.79 23.50 -16.76
N ASN A 692 33.59 22.30 -16.19
CA ASN A 692 33.59 22.04 -14.75
C ASN A 692 32.65 22.99 -13.96
N SER A 693 31.44 23.25 -14.49
CA SER A 693 30.51 24.22 -13.89
C SER A 693 30.16 23.89 -12.43
N GLN A 694 30.10 22.62 -12.06
CA GLN A 694 29.87 22.20 -10.68
C GLN A 694 30.98 22.68 -9.76
N LYS A 695 32.25 22.56 -10.17
CA LYS A 695 33.38 23.05 -9.37
C LYS A 695 33.43 24.58 -9.34
N ARG A 696 33.10 25.24 -10.45
CA ARG A 696 33.29 26.68 -10.62
C ARG A 696 32.13 27.54 -10.09
N LEU A 697 30.93 27.00 -10.14
CA LEU A 697 29.69 27.72 -9.87
C LEU A 697 28.85 27.03 -8.80
N ALA A 698 29.22 25.82 -8.36
CA ALA A 698 28.40 24.94 -7.51
C ALA A 698 27.02 24.64 -8.14
N GLN A 699 26.94 24.76 -9.47
CA GLN A 699 25.73 24.58 -10.26
C GLN A 699 26.09 23.97 -11.62
N GLU A 700 25.56 22.78 -11.90
CA GLU A 700 25.68 22.10 -13.19
C GLU A 700 24.37 21.42 -13.58
N ALA A 701 24.07 21.41 -14.88
CA ALA A 701 22.85 20.79 -15.39
C ALA A 701 22.84 19.30 -15.00
N TYR A 702 21.75 18.87 -14.36
CA TYR A 702 21.54 17.51 -13.85
C TYR A 702 22.42 17.07 -12.66
N GLU A 703 23.23 17.95 -12.06
CA GLU A 703 24.06 17.63 -10.88
C GLU A 703 23.59 18.32 -9.59
N PHE A 704 22.29 18.34 -9.36
CA PHE A 704 21.74 18.81 -8.09
C PHE A 704 22.10 17.86 -6.95
N SER A 705 22.53 18.41 -5.80
CA SER A 705 22.90 17.62 -4.62
C SER A 705 21.70 16.99 -3.89
N SER A 706 20.50 17.51 -4.16
CA SER A 706 19.21 16.99 -3.69
C SER A 706 18.22 17.00 -4.85
N VAL A 707 17.20 16.14 -4.82
CA VAL A 707 16.14 16.09 -5.86
C VAL A 707 15.35 17.40 -6.04
N PHE A 708 15.59 18.43 -5.21
CA PHE A 708 14.83 19.67 -5.21
C PHE A 708 15.59 20.91 -5.71
N SER A 709 16.89 21.07 -5.38
CA SER A 709 17.66 22.30 -5.64
C SER A 709 19.16 22.13 -5.31
N PHE A 710 20.01 23.06 -5.78
CA PHE A 710 21.42 23.20 -5.40
C PHE A 710 21.62 23.74 -3.97
N PHE A 711 20.59 24.40 -3.42
CA PHE A 711 20.61 24.98 -2.09
C PHE A 711 19.22 24.93 -1.44
N LYS A 712 19.21 24.99 -0.10
CA LYS A 712 18.02 24.94 0.73
C LYS A 712 17.30 26.31 0.70
N PRO A 713 15.98 26.33 0.51
CA PRO A 713 15.24 27.58 0.38
C PRO A 713 15.04 28.32 1.72
N ASP A 714 15.45 27.70 2.83
CA ASP A 714 15.46 28.25 4.19
C ASP A 714 16.87 28.42 4.75
N TYR A 715 17.93 28.32 3.91
CA TYR A 715 19.30 28.48 4.36
C TYR A 715 19.54 29.87 4.98
N ARG A 716 20.22 29.86 6.14
CA ARG A 716 20.57 31.06 6.91
C ARG A 716 22.09 31.07 7.16
N PRO A 717 22.82 32.02 6.56
CA PRO A 717 24.19 32.33 6.99
C PRO A 717 24.24 32.69 8.47
N SER A 718 25.36 32.41 9.14
CA SER A 718 25.52 32.55 10.60
C SER A 718 25.17 33.94 11.14
N ASN A 719 25.46 34.99 10.38
CA ASN A 719 25.15 36.39 10.70
C ASN A 719 23.67 36.78 10.52
N LEU A 720 22.86 35.97 9.84
CA LEU A 720 21.42 36.21 9.61
C LEU A 720 20.52 35.34 10.50
N ILE A 721 21.08 34.44 11.31
CA ILE A 721 20.30 33.56 12.19
C ILE A 721 19.44 34.39 13.17
N THR A 722 20.02 35.44 13.77
CA THR A 722 19.35 36.26 14.79
C THR A 722 18.28 37.20 14.24
N SER A 723 18.39 37.61 12.97
CA SER A 723 17.37 38.41 12.28
C SER A 723 16.26 37.57 11.66
N GLY A 724 16.41 36.25 11.63
CA GLY A 724 15.44 35.31 11.04
C GLY A 724 15.35 35.38 9.51
N LEU A 725 16.25 36.13 8.87
CA LEU A 725 16.32 36.28 7.41
C LEU A 725 16.99 35.08 6.77
N VAL A 726 16.53 34.71 5.57
CA VAL A 726 17.10 33.65 4.75
C VAL A 726 17.85 34.24 3.55
N ALA A 727 18.89 33.55 3.11
CA ALA A 727 19.65 33.86 1.89
C ALA A 727 20.01 32.55 1.19
N PRO A 728 19.05 31.90 0.51
CA PRO A 728 19.21 30.56 -0.05
C PRO A 728 20.48 30.39 -0.90
N GLU A 729 20.71 31.33 -1.82
CA GLU A 729 21.81 31.32 -2.79
C GLU A 729 23.19 31.45 -2.11
N ALA A 730 23.24 32.00 -0.90
CA ALA A 730 24.49 32.13 -0.15
C ALA A 730 25.06 30.77 0.30
N GLN A 731 24.25 29.70 0.30
CA GLN A 731 24.72 28.36 0.65
C GLN A 731 25.81 27.84 -0.29
N ILE A 732 25.73 28.22 -1.57
CA ILE A 732 26.68 27.80 -2.61
C ILE A 732 27.76 28.85 -2.88
N ALA A 733 27.72 29.98 -2.18
CA ALA A 733 28.69 31.05 -2.30
C ALA A 733 29.81 30.93 -1.25
N ASP A 734 30.43 29.74 -1.15
CA ASP A 734 31.59 29.54 -0.29
C ASP A 734 32.87 30.15 -0.90
N MET A 735 33.93 30.27 -0.09
CA MET A 735 35.16 30.95 -0.53
C MET A 735 35.80 30.29 -1.76
N PRO A 736 35.97 28.96 -1.84
CA PRO A 736 36.49 28.32 -3.05
C PRO A 736 35.63 28.60 -4.29
N THR A 737 34.31 28.45 -4.19
CA THR A 737 33.40 28.66 -5.33
C THR A 737 33.42 30.12 -5.76
N PHE A 738 33.45 31.07 -4.81
CA PHE A 738 33.50 32.50 -5.12
C PHE A 738 34.79 32.89 -5.86
N VAL A 739 35.95 32.35 -5.43
CA VAL A 739 37.24 32.59 -6.10
C VAL A 739 37.26 31.99 -7.51
N ASP A 740 36.76 30.76 -7.66
CA ASP A 740 36.70 30.11 -8.97
C ASP A 740 35.75 30.82 -9.93
N TYR A 741 34.58 31.24 -9.44
CA TYR A 741 33.63 32.08 -10.17
C TYR A 741 34.26 33.42 -10.61
N ALA A 742 34.95 34.10 -9.68
CA ALA A 742 35.65 35.35 -9.95
C ALA A 742 36.71 35.20 -11.04
N ASN A 743 37.52 34.15 -10.95
CA ASN A 743 38.54 33.83 -11.94
C ASN A 743 37.92 33.51 -13.31
N GLY A 744 36.79 32.81 -13.33
CA GLY A 744 36.05 32.53 -14.56
C GLY A 744 35.53 33.79 -15.26
N LEU A 745 34.99 34.76 -14.51
CA LEU A 745 34.54 36.05 -15.05
C LEU A 745 35.70 36.92 -15.56
N LEU A 746 36.82 36.94 -14.84
CA LEU A 746 38.05 37.57 -15.31
C LEU A 746 38.55 36.88 -16.59
N GLY A 747 38.50 35.55 -16.64
CA GLY A 747 38.90 34.74 -17.78
C GLY A 747 38.13 35.10 -19.04
N ILE A 748 36.79 35.08 -18.99
CA ILE A 748 35.94 35.42 -20.15
C ILE A 748 36.12 36.87 -20.60
N SER A 749 36.35 37.80 -19.67
CA SER A 749 36.65 39.22 -19.97
C SER A 749 38.02 39.41 -20.64
N ARG A 750 39.05 38.67 -20.22
CA ARG A 750 40.44 38.85 -20.70
C ARG A 750 40.77 38.04 -21.94
N TYR A 751 40.32 36.79 -21.97
CA TYR A 751 40.74 35.78 -22.94
C TYR A 751 39.56 35.11 -23.66
N GLY A 752 38.33 35.56 -23.43
CA GLY A 752 37.13 34.89 -23.91
C GLY A 752 36.87 33.60 -23.15
N LEU A 753 35.78 32.91 -23.50
CA LEU A 753 35.41 31.61 -22.94
C LEU A 753 36.50 30.61 -23.30
N SER A 754 37.45 30.41 -22.39
CA SER A 754 38.65 29.60 -22.55
C SER A 754 39.15 29.16 -21.18
N ASP A 755 40.16 28.30 -21.15
CA ASP A 755 40.82 27.84 -19.93
C ASP A 755 42.09 28.66 -19.59
N CYS A 756 42.27 29.82 -20.24
CA CYS A 756 43.52 30.60 -20.25
C CYS A 756 43.89 31.31 -18.94
N TYR A 757 42.99 31.36 -17.96
CA TYR A 757 43.29 31.91 -16.64
C TYR A 757 43.99 30.82 -15.81
N ARG A 758 45.31 30.65 -15.96
CA ARG A 758 46.11 29.58 -15.33
C ARG A 758 47.11 30.12 -14.30
N SER A 759 47.38 29.32 -13.26
CA SER A 759 48.62 29.45 -12.48
C SER A 759 49.77 28.83 -13.27
N TRP A 760 50.90 29.52 -13.37
CA TRP A 760 52.11 29.03 -14.05
C TRP A 760 52.79 27.89 -13.29
N GLU A 761 52.54 27.77 -11.98
CA GLU A 761 53.22 26.82 -11.08
C GLU A 761 52.45 25.50 -10.88
N GLU A 762 51.12 25.48 -11.08
CA GLU A 762 50.27 24.34 -10.68
C GLU A 762 49.58 23.60 -11.84
N GLU A 763 49.72 24.04 -13.11
CA GLU A 763 48.94 23.49 -14.25
C GLU A 763 47.40 23.56 -14.06
N ILE A 764 46.92 24.31 -13.07
CA ILE A 764 45.48 24.49 -12.81
C ILE A 764 44.96 25.68 -13.62
N SER A 765 43.99 25.39 -14.49
CA SER A 765 43.14 26.41 -15.11
C SER A 765 42.03 26.84 -14.17
N TYR A 766 41.58 28.08 -14.27
CA TYR A 766 40.42 28.66 -13.56
C TYR A 766 39.43 29.35 -14.51
N GLY A 767 39.60 29.19 -15.83
CA GLY A 767 38.68 29.72 -16.83
C GLY A 767 37.40 28.90 -16.95
N PHE A 768 36.35 29.50 -17.51
CA PHE A 768 35.07 28.82 -17.78
C PHE A 768 35.06 27.98 -19.07
N GLY A 769 36.04 28.15 -19.97
CA GLY A 769 36.13 27.35 -21.20
C GLY A 769 37.00 26.11 -21.04
N TYR A 770 37.12 25.32 -22.10
CA TYR A 770 38.00 24.15 -22.13
C TYR A 770 39.32 24.47 -22.84
N ASN A 771 40.27 23.52 -22.79
CA ASN A 771 41.62 23.67 -23.30
C ASN A 771 41.69 23.96 -24.80
N THR A 772 42.20 25.15 -25.15
CA THR A 772 42.33 25.65 -26.52
C THR A 772 43.71 25.37 -27.15
N ASN A 773 44.48 24.40 -26.59
CA ASN A 773 45.84 23.97 -26.97
C ASN A 773 46.13 23.80 -28.48
N VAL A 774 45.13 23.88 -29.35
CA VAL A 774 45.25 23.70 -30.80
C VAL A 774 45.68 24.98 -31.53
N TYR A 775 45.48 26.22 -31.00
CA TYR A 775 45.62 27.43 -31.86
C TYR A 775 46.25 28.71 -31.30
N GLY A 776 46.73 28.79 -30.05
CA GLY A 776 47.46 30.00 -29.65
C GLY A 776 47.44 30.27 -28.17
N ARG A 777 48.55 30.84 -27.72
CA ARG A 777 48.93 31.04 -26.32
C ARG A 777 48.05 32.10 -25.64
N CYS A 778 47.86 31.94 -24.33
CA CYS A 778 47.18 32.89 -23.44
C CYS A 778 48.01 34.17 -23.17
N ASP A 779 48.74 34.65 -24.18
CA ASP A 779 49.82 35.62 -24.01
C ASP A 779 49.33 37.06 -24.03
N ASN A 780 48.19 37.34 -24.69
CA ASN A 780 47.69 38.71 -24.90
C ASN A 780 46.25 38.88 -24.41
N VAL A 781 46.06 39.75 -23.42
CA VAL A 781 44.73 40.19 -22.97
C VAL A 781 44.02 40.87 -24.13
N GLY A 782 42.83 40.38 -24.51
CA GLY A 782 42.03 40.91 -25.62
C GLY A 782 42.08 40.14 -26.92
N ASP A 783 42.94 39.13 -27.00
CA ASP A 783 42.94 38.22 -28.13
C ASP A 783 42.00 37.05 -27.87
N TYR A 784 40.85 37.05 -28.55
CA TYR A 784 39.81 36.02 -28.41
C TYR A 784 39.86 34.95 -29.49
N ARG A 785 40.83 35.01 -30.43
CA ARG A 785 40.90 34.09 -31.58
C ARG A 785 41.06 32.62 -31.17
N GLY A 786 41.58 32.35 -29.97
CA GLY A 786 41.70 31.00 -29.43
C GLY A 786 40.47 30.51 -28.67
N SER A 787 39.54 31.38 -28.31
CA SER A 787 38.45 31.07 -27.37
C SER A 787 37.26 30.36 -28.01
N ASN A 788 36.44 29.70 -27.18
CA ASN A 788 35.16 29.10 -27.55
C ASN A 788 34.09 30.18 -27.84
N GLY A 789 34.29 31.41 -27.36
CA GLY A 789 33.42 32.56 -27.61
C GLY A 789 33.84 33.78 -26.79
N TRP A 790 33.31 34.96 -27.08
CA TRP A 790 33.72 36.21 -26.41
C TRP A 790 32.60 37.24 -26.33
N TYR A 791 32.75 38.21 -25.42
CA TYR A 791 31.87 39.38 -25.36
C TYR A 791 32.18 40.33 -26.53
N ASN A 792 31.19 40.54 -27.40
CA ASN A 792 31.35 41.40 -28.57
C ASN A 792 30.96 42.86 -28.30
N TYR A 793 30.06 43.11 -27.35
CA TYR A 793 29.56 44.46 -27.09
C TYR A 793 30.66 45.40 -26.57
N ARG A 794 30.71 46.62 -27.12
CA ARG A 794 31.59 47.72 -26.70
C ARG A 794 30.78 49.02 -26.69
N VAL A 795 31.01 49.86 -25.69
CA VAL A 795 30.38 51.18 -25.60
C VAL A 795 31.06 52.12 -26.61
N PRO A 796 30.32 52.68 -27.58
CA PRO A 796 30.87 53.53 -28.63
C PRO A 796 31.07 54.99 -28.15
N SER A 797 31.69 55.16 -26.98
CA SER A 797 32.00 56.46 -26.37
C SER A 797 33.28 56.36 -25.56
N THR A 798 34.16 57.36 -25.65
CA THR A 798 35.39 57.46 -24.84
C THR A 798 35.20 58.28 -23.55
N ASN A 799 33.97 58.72 -23.27
CA ASN A 799 33.63 59.46 -22.06
C ASN A 799 33.38 58.46 -20.90
N SER A 800 34.21 58.55 -19.85
CA SER A 800 34.17 57.63 -18.70
C SER A 800 32.80 57.54 -18.04
N ASN A 801 32.09 58.66 -17.87
CA ASN A 801 30.74 58.68 -17.31
C ASN A 801 29.74 57.92 -18.19
N VAL A 802 29.80 58.07 -19.51
CA VAL A 802 28.91 57.34 -20.43
C VAL A 802 29.21 55.84 -20.40
N VAL A 803 30.49 55.47 -20.44
CA VAL A 803 30.92 54.06 -20.40
C VAL A 803 30.48 53.38 -19.11
N VAL A 804 30.77 53.98 -17.96
CA VAL A 804 30.44 53.41 -16.65
C VAL A 804 28.93 53.32 -16.46
N ASN A 805 28.15 54.32 -16.89
CA ASN A 805 26.69 54.28 -16.76
C ASN A 805 26.03 53.24 -17.67
N GLU A 806 26.53 53.07 -18.90
CA GLU A 806 26.03 52.05 -19.83
C GLU A 806 26.31 50.64 -19.28
N LEU A 807 27.56 50.35 -18.89
CA LEU A 807 27.92 49.06 -18.32
C LEU A 807 27.23 48.78 -16.98
N ALA A 808 27.03 49.81 -16.14
CA ALA A 808 26.26 49.68 -14.91
C ALA A 808 24.79 49.31 -15.20
N THR A 809 24.21 49.87 -16.25
CA THR A 809 22.84 49.53 -16.69
C THR A 809 22.77 48.09 -17.17
N LEU A 810 23.70 47.68 -18.03
CA LEU A 810 23.75 46.32 -18.58
C LEU A 810 24.01 45.24 -17.51
N LEU A 811 24.87 45.49 -16.54
CA LEU A 811 25.30 44.46 -15.59
C LEU A 811 24.52 44.47 -14.27
N THR A 812 24.11 45.65 -13.80
CA THR A 812 23.49 45.83 -12.47
C THR A 812 22.08 46.43 -12.53
N ALA A 813 21.50 46.55 -13.73
CA ALA A 813 20.23 47.27 -13.94
C ALA A 813 20.26 48.72 -13.38
N GLY A 814 21.45 49.34 -13.39
CA GLY A 814 21.67 50.69 -12.90
C GLY A 814 21.82 50.83 -11.38
N ARG A 815 21.88 49.72 -10.62
CA ARG A 815 21.96 49.73 -9.15
C ARG A 815 23.36 50.06 -8.61
N LEU A 816 24.39 50.06 -9.45
CA LEU A 816 25.76 50.42 -9.07
C LEU A 816 25.83 51.78 -8.36
N SER A 817 26.36 51.80 -7.14
CA SER A 817 26.40 52.99 -6.29
C SER A 817 27.22 54.13 -6.90
N GLN A 818 26.85 55.38 -6.57
CA GLN A 818 27.56 56.57 -7.06
C GLN A 818 29.04 56.57 -6.66
N LYS A 819 29.37 56.02 -5.49
CA LYS A 819 30.76 55.84 -5.04
C LYS A 819 31.53 54.88 -5.96
N ASN A 820 30.97 53.71 -6.26
CA ASN A 820 31.61 52.74 -7.15
C ASN A 820 31.73 53.29 -8.58
N ARG A 821 30.73 54.03 -9.07
CA ARG A 821 30.81 54.72 -10.36
C ARG A 821 31.99 55.69 -10.43
N ALA A 822 32.16 56.56 -9.44
CA ALA A 822 33.26 57.53 -9.41
C ALA A 822 34.65 56.86 -9.38
N ILE A 823 34.78 55.73 -8.67
CA ILE A 823 36.03 54.95 -8.65
C ILE A 823 36.32 54.34 -10.03
N LEU A 824 35.30 53.78 -10.67
CA LEU A 824 35.44 53.16 -11.99
C LEU A 824 35.67 54.18 -13.11
N GLU A 825 35.09 55.38 -13.02
CA GLU A 825 35.36 56.49 -13.93
C GLU A 825 36.83 56.91 -13.86
N ALA A 826 37.37 57.09 -12.66
CA ALA A 826 38.78 57.41 -12.45
C ALA A 826 39.73 56.29 -12.91
N ALA A 827 39.37 55.03 -12.66
CA ALA A 827 40.13 53.86 -13.11
C ALA A 827 40.13 53.75 -14.64
N TYR A 828 38.99 54.00 -15.27
CA TYR A 828 38.86 54.04 -16.73
C TYR A 828 39.75 55.12 -17.33
N ASP A 829 39.69 56.36 -16.82
CA ASP A 829 40.47 57.46 -17.37
C ASP A 829 41.98 57.19 -17.25
N THR A 830 42.40 56.60 -16.12
CA THR A 830 43.79 56.18 -15.91
C THR A 830 44.21 55.09 -16.90
N GLU A 831 43.44 54.00 -17.01
CA GLU A 831 43.77 52.87 -17.89
C GLU A 831 43.75 53.27 -19.37
N LYS A 832 42.82 54.15 -19.77
CA LYS A 832 42.75 54.68 -21.14
C LYS A 832 44.02 55.46 -21.52
N ASP A 833 44.63 56.15 -20.56
CA ASP A 833 45.84 56.95 -20.80
C ASP A 833 47.12 56.08 -20.91
N PHE A 834 47.15 54.91 -20.27
CA PHE A 834 48.28 53.95 -20.32
C PHE A 834 48.12 52.87 -21.39
N GLY A 835 46.90 52.41 -21.63
CA GLY A 835 46.54 51.34 -22.57
C GLY A 835 45.73 51.87 -23.74
N ASP A 836 44.49 51.40 -23.88
CA ASP A 836 43.56 51.86 -24.90
C ASP A 836 42.10 51.88 -24.38
N HIS A 837 41.19 52.33 -25.25
CA HIS A 837 39.75 52.41 -24.92
C HIS A 837 39.14 51.04 -24.56
N ASP A 838 39.61 49.97 -25.20
CA ASP A 838 39.09 48.62 -25.01
C ASP A 838 39.65 47.98 -23.73
N SER A 839 40.90 48.27 -23.36
CA SER A 839 41.49 47.88 -22.07
C SER A 839 40.79 48.60 -20.92
N ALA A 840 40.51 49.90 -21.06
CA ALA A 840 39.79 50.69 -20.07
C ALA A 840 38.34 50.23 -19.86
N GLN A 841 37.58 49.97 -20.93
CA GLN A 841 36.23 49.40 -20.82
C GLN A 841 36.22 48.03 -20.12
N ARG A 842 37.22 47.20 -20.42
CA ARG A 842 37.34 45.88 -19.80
C ARG A 842 37.65 45.96 -18.32
N LEU A 843 38.48 46.92 -17.90
CA LEU A 843 38.75 47.19 -16.49
C LEU A 843 37.44 47.57 -15.76
N VAL A 844 36.61 48.42 -16.37
CA VAL A 844 35.29 48.78 -15.81
C VAL A 844 34.38 47.56 -15.71
N LEU A 845 34.28 46.75 -16.76
CA LEU A 845 33.51 45.50 -16.76
C LEU A 845 33.93 44.59 -15.59
N GLN A 846 35.24 44.34 -15.44
CA GLN A 846 35.77 43.53 -14.34
C GLN A 846 35.43 44.15 -12.98
N GLY A 847 35.62 45.47 -12.85
CA GLY A 847 35.32 46.19 -11.61
C GLY A 847 33.85 46.07 -11.20
N ILE A 848 32.90 46.20 -12.13
CA ILE A 848 31.47 46.04 -11.86
C ILE A 848 31.16 44.62 -11.42
N GLN A 849 31.74 43.61 -12.07
CA GLN A 849 31.51 42.19 -11.75
C GLN A 849 31.94 41.79 -10.32
N PHE A 850 32.79 42.59 -9.67
CA PHE A 850 33.24 42.40 -8.28
C PHE A 850 32.56 43.31 -7.27
N THR A 851 31.57 44.10 -7.70
CA THR A 851 30.77 44.91 -6.78
C THR A 851 29.66 44.07 -6.15
N PRO A 852 29.27 44.34 -4.89
CA PRO A 852 28.11 43.69 -4.27
C PRO A 852 26.80 43.88 -5.05
N GLU A 853 26.70 44.94 -5.86
CA GLU A 853 25.54 45.27 -6.69
C GLU A 853 25.34 44.35 -7.91
N TYR A 854 26.37 43.58 -8.30
CA TYR A 854 26.33 42.58 -9.38
C TYR A 854 26.06 41.18 -8.83
#